data_AF-A0A661CSZ0-F1
#
_entry.id   AF-A0A661CSZ0-F1
#
_cell.length_a   1.000
_cell.length_b   1.000
_cell.length_c   1.000
_cell.angle_alpha   90.00
_cell.angle_beta   90.00
_cell.angle_gamma   90.00
#
_symmetry.space_group_name_H-M   'P 1'
#
loop_
_entity.id
_entity.type
_entity.pdbx_description
1 polymer ?
#
loop_
_entity_poly.entity_id
_entity_poly.type
_entity_poly.pdbx_seq_one_letter_code
_entity_poly.pdbx_strand_id
1 'polypeptide(L)'
;MAQHPLDNLIRKVDAKTPATEDGQIVMINRKTGAALQKKPSSWQFWKQDEVGYYLVFSGVSVKQEGLTYDIDDFKNDRTISLQIDYQATCLPGNEEQVVRALYDDSPPSVMLENKIISWVRAFMTRWQKEFLDEIIDNYPDKIEQLQNNMEQRAEREIALSIQFRLTSNIQLPESLPIGPLEFPVQVTDCPNALNCQVTGELEVLDKKIAHNRRDKLEALVKREIQTYMARRVTLHDYYFGSDEQLIPWAKKHLDEVLASQGRKVERLFLEREKPPFNNDILKVIKEVNYTMHERSEPITIVNTLQMELQNAAQYVTAGAPKLESWVQKELDNIIPKVLFGTKYIDLLLSFKPREAEIKNRMTARAESIGYSLWILLSVPNLEPLELLKNFDIDVPGTLFPTKIDQAEVKLEISVTARIQNLKDIEKYLNQQQDVKQLMKEAILNETRRFLRAVEPEDFYIRFSFSPDGEKGVEQKLIDLLTDKLSDEFKATVIKVDLKRLNTELADRLRGLEASLPCKFGFKVNPLTGGEQITFFGKFQVDGVDPSGWYQFQKRKSSLEDIRDHIQEAAWQTLETFSSEHLEFKWYEEQESLKEATAHIMQQSATQAFGVAIRILNFGRGITEYEKKQGELKRKLEQEKLLRLERELLNKQERQTFDSELKQLAKKSDKKRYEQLLQKREEMIEDGLIDDADELAELEAEILDKNKKTEDDKPNEDELLRELNALENARPKQTRSQELLTRITQNEKALPGTTPTSKVESLPKHETVKDGQPQTEEYIEDVEVIRVNKSAQFPQPDDDEPDKPFK
;
A
#
# COMPACT_ATOMS: atom_id res chain seq x y z
N MET A 1 88.03 -1.35 -44.36
CA MET A 1 86.81 -1.63 -45.15
C MET A 1 86.88 -3.07 -45.60
N ALA A 2 85.76 -3.81 -45.61
CA ALA A 2 85.74 -5.09 -46.28
C ALA A 2 85.92 -4.85 -47.79
N GLN A 3 86.79 -5.61 -48.43
CA GLN A 3 86.99 -5.53 -49.88
C GLN A 3 85.79 -6.19 -50.55
N HIS A 4 85.16 -5.51 -51.51
CA HIS A 4 84.00 -6.04 -52.20
C HIS A 4 84.45 -7.14 -53.18
N PRO A 5 83.71 -8.26 -53.37
CA PRO A 5 84.12 -9.30 -54.31
C PRO A 5 84.38 -8.77 -55.74
N LEU A 6 83.60 -7.78 -56.18
CA LEU A 6 83.80 -7.09 -57.46
C LEU A 6 85.15 -6.32 -57.56
N ASP A 7 85.79 -5.95 -56.46
CA ASP A 7 87.10 -5.26 -56.48
C ASP A 7 88.22 -6.16 -57.06
N ASN A 8 88.00 -7.47 -57.12
CA ASN A 8 88.87 -8.44 -57.78
C ASN A 8 88.64 -8.53 -59.31
N LEU A 9 87.57 -7.90 -59.82
CA LEU A 9 87.27 -7.78 -61.24
C LEU A 9 87.55 -6.37 -61.76
N ILE A 10 87.08 -5.35 -61.03
CA ILE A 10 87.28 -3.93 -61.35
C ILE A 10 87.38 -3.12 -60.06
N ARG A 11 88.48 -2.37 -59.90
CA ARG A 11 88.65 -1.42 -58.79
C ARG A 11 89.29 -0.11 -59.22
N LYS A 12 88.92 0.96 -58.54
CA LYS A 12 89.51 2.30 -58.68
C LYS A 12 90.90 2.27 -58.04
N VAL A 13 91.93 2.68 -58.78
CA VAL A 13 93.34 2.66 -58.34
C VAL A 13 93.97 4.06 -58.48
N ASP A 14 95.21 4.21 -58.02
CA ASP A 14 95.96 5.45 -58.24
C ASP A 14 96.72 5.43 -59.58
N ALA A 15 97.26 6.59 -59.98
CA ALA A 15 98.03 6.73 -61.22
C ALA A 15 99.40 6.02 -61.22
N LYS A 16 99.84 5.51 -60.06
CA LYS A 16 101.16 4.88 -59.84
C LYS A 16 101.11 3.36 -59.84
N THR A 17 99.92 2.79 -59.64
CA THR A 17 99.66 1.35 -59.72
C THR A 17 100.15 0.81 -61.07
N PRO A 18 100.99 -0.23 -61.09
CA PRO A 18 101.41 -0.89 -62.33
C PRO A 18 100.30 -1.80 -62.85
N ALA A 19 100.26 -2.03 -64.17
CA ALA A 19 99.45 -3.10 -64.75
C ALA A 19 100.04 -4.45 -64.33
N THR A 20 99.17 -5.43 -64.07
CA THR A 20 99.55 -6.82 -63.75
C THR A 20 99.43 -7.69 -65.00
N GLU A 21 100.03 -8.88 -65.02
CA GLU A 21 99.96 -9.78 -66.19
C GLU A 21 98.52 -10.09 -66.61
N ASP A 22 97.62 -10.26 -65.63
CA ASP A 22 96.18 -10.50 -65.85
C ASP A 22 95.28 -9.25 -65.73
N GLY A 23 95.86 -8.03 -65.65
CA GLY A 23 95.10 -6.83 -65.26
C GLY A 23 95.47 -5.56 -66.04
N GLN A 24 94.51 -5.06 -66.81
CA GLN A 24 94.63 -3.85 -67.63
C GLN A 24 94.25 -2.59 -66.85
N ILE A 25 95.10 -1.56 -66.91
CA ILE A 25 94.75 -0.22 -66.40
C ILE A 25 94.04 0.57 -67.49
N VAL A 26 92.79 0.93 -67.23
CA VAL A 26 91.98 1.83 -68.05
C VAL A 26 91.99 3.22 -67.41
N MET A 27 92.32 4.22 -68.21
CA MET A 27 92.25 5.64 -67.83
C MET A 27 90.99 6.24 -68.43
N ILE A 28 90.17 6.93 -67.62
CA ILE A 28 88.93 7.57 -68.06
C ILE A 28 88.90 9.04 -67.63
N ASN A 29 88.46 9.93 -68.52
CA ASN A 29 88.18 11.31 -68.16
C ASN A 29 86.85 11.36 -67.41
N ARG A 30 86.87 11.74 -66.14
CA ARG A 30 85.67 11.72 -65.27
C ARG A 30 84.56 12.66 -65.75
N LYS A 31 84.91 13.75 -66.45
CA LYS A 31 83.94 14.74 -66.95
C LYS A 31 83.26 14.31 -68.25
N THR A 32 83.90 13.48 -69.08
CA THR A 32 83.38 13.12 -70.40
C THR A 32 83.06 11.64 -70.58
N GLY A 33 83.49 10.77 -69.66
CA GLY A 33 83.37 9.31 -69.79
C GLY A 33 84.21 8.70 -70.91
N ALA A 34 85.03 9.51 -71.60
CA ALA A 34 85.90 9.01 -72.66
C ALA A 34 87.16 8.38 -72.05
N ALA A 35 87.48 7.17 -72.49
CA ALA A 35 88.75 6.54 -72.15
C ALA A 35 89.93 7.22 -72.86
N LEU A 36 91.08 7.22 -72.21
CA LEU A 36 92.29 7.90 -72.67
C LEU A 36 93.31 6.88 -73.19
N GLN A 37 93.51 6.86 -74.50
CA GLN A 37 94.43 5.95 -75.21
C GLN A 37 95.92 6.20 -74.90
N LYS A 38 96.28 7.33 -74.29
CA LYS A 38 97.66 7.69 -73.90
C LYS A 38 97.65 8.39 -72.55
N LYS A 39 98.71 8.17 -71.74
CA LYS A 39 98.91 8.94 -70.51
C LYS A 39 98.97 10.44 -70.85
N PRO A 40 98.30 11.33 -70.09
CA PRO A 40 98.38 12.77 -70.30
C PRO A 40 99.84 13.25 -70.32
N SER A 41 100.17 14.22 -71.18
CA SER A 41 101.53 14.75 -71.23
C SER A 41 101.89 15.46 -69.92
N SER A 42 103.18 15.61 -69.63
CA SER A 42 103.67 16.17 -68.35
C SER A 42 103.19 17.59 -68.04
N TRP A 43 102.66 18.33 -69.03
CA TRP A 43 101.99 19.62 -68.83
C TRP A 43 100.51 19.54 -68.44
N GLN A 44 99.83 18.41 -68.68
CA GLN A 44 98.44 18.18 -68.25
C GLN A 44 98.33 17.64 -66.81
N PHE A 45 99.45 17.39 -66.13
CA PHE A 45 99.50 16.84 -64.77
C PHE A 45 98.79 17.69 -63.70
N TRP A 46 98.63 18.99 -63.93
CA TRP A 46 97.91 19.91 -63.02
C TRP A 46 96.39 19.66 -62.96
N LYS A 47 95.85 18.72 -63.75
CA LYS A 47 94.44 18.29 -63.78
C LYS A 47 94.27 16.82 -63.36
N GLN A 48 95.09 16.32 -62.44
CA GLN A 48 95.03 14.91 -61.99
C GLN A 48 93.65 14.47 -61.48
N ASP A 49 92.88 15.37 -60.85
CA ASP A 49 91.53 15.06 -60.35
C ASP A 49 90.49 14.79 -61.46
N GLU A 50 90.75 15.22 -62.70
CA GLU A 50 89.86 14.99 -63.84
C GLU A 50 90.01 13.58 -64.45
N VAL A 51 90.97 12.76 -63.99
CA VAL A 51 91.22 11.40 -64.50
C VAL A 51 90.90 10.34 -63.43
N GLY A 52 90.14 9.32 -63.83
CA GLY A 52 89.96 8.08 -63.08
C GLY A 52 90.89 7.00 -63.63
N TYR A 53 91.55 6.26 -62.73
CA TYR A 53 92.33 5.08 -63.07
C TYR A 53 91.61 3.87 -62.50
N TYR A 54 91.36 2.87 -63.34
CA TYR A 54 90.69 1.63 -62.96
C TYR A 54 91.55 0.45 -63.40
N LEU A 55 91.77 -0.49 -62.49
CA LEU A 55 92.40 -1.78 -62.81
C LEU A 55 91.27 -2.78 -63.04
N VAL A 56 91.24 -3.38 -64.23
CA VAL A 56 90.27 -4.40 -64.63
C VAL A 56 91.01 -5.70 -64.91
N PHE A 57 90.51 -6.80 -64.38
CA PHE A 57 91.03 -8.14 -64.63
C PHE A 57 90.09 -8.87 -65.60
N SER A 58 90.61 -9.37 -66.72
CA SER A 58 89.85 -10.21 -67.65
C SER A 58 90.10 -11.69 -67.39
N GLY A 59 89.10 -12.53 -67.67
CA GLY A 59 89.11 -13.96 -67.34
C GLY A 59 88.92 -14.30 -65.86
N VAL A 60 89.05 -13.34 -64.94
CA VAL A 60 88.70 -13.53 -63.52
C VAL A 60 87.19 -13.51 -63.36
N SER A 61 86.66 -14.50 -62.62
CA SER A 61 85.23 -14.59 -62.30
C SER A 61 85.02 -14.31 -60.81
N VAL A 62 84.09 -13.40 -60.50
CA VAL A 62 83.79 -12.97 -59.13
C VAL A 62 82.33 -13.23 -58.80
N LYS A 63 82.06 -13.70 -57.58
CA LYS A 63 80.72 -14.01 -57.10
C LYS A 63 80.30 -13.02 -56.01
N GLN A 64 79.06 -12.55 -56.09
CA GLN A 64 78.36 -11.77 -55.08
C GLN A 64 77.07 -12.50 -54.71
N GLU A 65 76.72 -12.50 -53.42
CA GLU A 65 75.49 -13.09 -52.90
C GLU A 65 74.74 -12.07 -52.05
N GLY A 66 73.41 -12.19 -51.98
CA GLY A 66 72.61 -11.45 -51.00
C GLY A 66 72.21 -10.01 -51.37
N LEU A 67 72.26 -9.60 -52.64
CA LEU A 67 71.65 -8.34 -53.07
C LEU A 67 70.12 -8.48 -53.04
N THR A 68 69.41 -7.72 -52.21
CA THR A 68 67.95 -7.82 -52.08
C THR A 68 67.21 -6.69 -52.81
N TYR A 69 66.08 -7.01 -53.41
CA TYR A 69 65.15 -6.06 -54.02
C TYR A 69 63.71 -6.41 -53.64
N ASP A 70 63.06 -5.53 -52.87
CA ASP A 70 61.69 -5.71 -52.42
C ASP A 70 60.68 -5.15 -53.44
N ILE A 71 59.59 -5.88 -53.64
CA ILE A 71 58.47 -5.52 -54.51
C ILE A 71 57.20 -5.50 -53.68
N ASP A 72 56.63 -4.31 -53.46
CA ASP A 72 55.38 -4.13 -52.73
C ASP A 72 54.16 -4.27 -53.65
N ASP A 73 53.25 -5.17 -53.28
CA ASP A 73 51.93 -5.32 -53.89
C ASP A 73 50.86 -4.77 -52.92
N PHE A 74 50.69 -3.45 -52.96
CA PHE A 74 49.68 -2.71 -52.18
C PHE A 74 48.23 -3.20 -52.40
N LYS A 75 47.92 -3.90 -53.50
CA LYS A 75 46.56 -4.41 -53.76
C LYS A 75 46.24 -5.63 -52.90
N ASN A 76 47.25 -6.45 -52.59
CA ASN A 76 47.10 -7.70 -51.85
C ASN A 76 47.82 -7.69 -50.49
N ASP A 77 48.36 -6.53 -50.08
CA ASP A 77 49.10 -6.30 -48.82
C ASP A 77 50.21 -7.34 -48.57
N ARG A 78 51.12 -7.45 -49.54
CA ARG A 78 52.24 -8.41 -49.53
C ARG A 78 53.50 -7.81 -50.15
N THR A 79 54.66 -8.21 -49.63
CA THR A 79 55.96 -7.83 -50.17
C THR A 79 56.71 -9.07 -50.65
N ILE A 80 57.22 -9.02 -51.88
CA ILE A 80 58.05 -10.07 -52.48
C ILE A 80 59.50 -9.60 -52.43
N SER A 81 60.30 -10.20 -51.55
CA SER A 81 61.75 -9.94 -51.47
C SER A 81 62.47 -10.85 -52.48
N LEU A 82 63.04 -10.26 -53.53
CA LEU A 82 63.94 -10.97 -54.45
C LEU A 82 65.37 -10.89 -53.93
N GLN A 83 65.97 -12.03 -53.57
CA GLN A 83 67.41 -12.15 -53.43
C GLN A 83 68.04 -12.43 -54.80
N ILE A 84 69.07 -11.65 -55.11
CA ILE A 84 69.83 -11.65 -56.35
C ILE A 84 71.27 -12.03 -56.01
N ASP A 85 71.68 -13.24 -56.37
CA ASP A 85 73.09 -13.62 -56.38
C ASP A 85 73.60 -13.52 -57.82
N TYR A 86 74.85 -13.10 -58.02
CA TYR A 86 75.43 -12.96 -59.35
C TYR A 86 76.89 -13.39 -59.44
N GLN A 87 77.28 -13.91 -60.60
CA GLN A 87 78.67 -14.23 -60.94
C GLN A 87 79.08 -13.44 -62.18
N ALA A 88 80.03 -12.51 -62.04
CA ALA A 88 80.45 -11.58 -63.09
C ALA A 88 81.86 -11.90 -63.59
N THR A 89 82.06 -11.79 -64.90
CA THR A 89 83.34 -12.04 -65.60
C THR A 89 83.53 -11.00 -66.71
N CYS A 90 84.71 -10.39 -66.78
CA CYS A 90 85.10 -9.53 -67.91
C CYS A 90 85.78 -10.38 -68.98
N LEU A 91 85.26 -10.33 -70.20
CA LEU A 91 85.92 -10.95 -71.35
C LEU A 91 87.10 -10.08 -71.82
N PRO A 92 88.21 -10.67 -72.30
CA PRO A 92 89.33 -9.90 -72.83
C PRO A 92 88.92 -8.99 -73.98
N GLY A 93 89.32 -7.71 -73.93
CA GLY A 93 88.96 -6.67 -74.89
C GLY A 93 87.77 -5.78 -74.48
N ASN A 94 87.00 -6.16 -73.45
CA ASN A 94 85.86 -5.38 -72.96
C ASN A 94 86.22 -4.42 -71.81
N GLU A 95 87.45 -4.44 -71.30
CA GLU A 95 87.88 -3.74 -70.08
C GLU A 95 87.57 -2.24 -70.14
N GLU A 96 87.78 -1.61 -71.30
CA GLU A 96 87.47 -0.20 -71.51
C GLU A 96 85.96 0.10 -71.40
N GLN A 97 85.12 -0.81 -71.93
CA GLN A 97 83.66 -0.66 -71.91
C GLN A 97 83.08 -0.90 -70.52
N VAL A 98 83.61 -1.87 -69.77
CA VAL A 98 83.24 -2.11 -68.36
C VAL A 98 83.50 -0.85 -67.53
N VAL A 99 84.67 -0.22 -67.69
CA VAL A 99 84.98 1.04 -66.99
C VAL A 99 84.08 2.19 -67.47
N ARG A 100 83.82 2.33 -68.78
CA ARG A 100 82.87 3.33 -69.29
C ARG A 100 81.43 3.14 -68.77
N ALA A 101 81.03 1.93 -68.39
CA ALA A 101 79.70 1.64 -67.86
C ALA A 101 79.60 1.76 -66.32
N LEU A 102 80.72 1.65 -65.61
CA LEU A 102 80.80 1.63 -64.14
C LEU A 102 81.64 2.76 -63.51
N TYR A 103 82.21 3.68 -64.31
CA TYR A 103 82.89 4.85 -63.76
C TYR A 103 81.87 5.83 -63.17
N ASP A 104 82.09 6.18 -61.91
CA ASP A 104 81.42 7.31 -61.25
C ASP A 104 82.27 7.77 -60.06
N ASP A 105 81.76 8.70 -59.26
CA ASP A 105 82.28 9.01 -57.95
C ASP A 105 82.02 7.88 -56.93
N SER A 106 80.99 7.05 -57.15
CA SER A 106 80.73 5.82 -56.39
C SER A 106 81.69 4.66 -56.76
N PRO A 107 81.88 3.65 -55.88
CA PRO A 107 82.61 2.43 -56.23
C PRO A 107 81.94 1.64 -57.37
N PRO A 108 82.70 0.91 -58.22
CA PRO A 108 82.15 0.10 -59.30
C PRO A 108 81.10 -0.94 -58.86
N SER A 109 81.22 -1.47 -57.63
CA SER A 109 80.25 -2.38 -57.02
C SER A 109 78.87 -1.75 -56.87
N VAL A 110 78.81 -0.58 -56.23
CA VAL A 110 77.57 0.19 -56.05
C VAL A 110 76.97 0.57 -57.41
N MET A 111 77.80 0.91 -58.40
CA MET A 111 77.33 1.20 -59.76
C MET A 111 76.72 -0.02 -60.45
N LEU A 112 77.32 -1.21 -60.31
CA LEU A 112 76.78 -2.45 -60.86
C LEU A 112 75.48 -2.87 -60.17
N GLU A 113 75.41 -2.77 -58.84
CA GLU A 113 74.19 -3.09 -58.07
C GLU A 113 73.05 -2.11 -58.39
N ASN A 114 73.33 -0.81 -58.53
CA ASN A 114 72.36 0.17 -59.02
C ASN A 114 71.86 -0.15 -60.44
N LYS A 115 72.75 -0.62 -61.34
CA LYS A 115 72.36 -1.09 -62.69
C LYS A 115 71.43 -2.30 -62.60
N ILE A 116 71.81 -3.33 -61.83
CA ILE A 116 71.00 -4.54 -61.58
C ILE A 116 69.60 -4.17 -61.06
N ILE A 117 69.52 -3.34 -60.03
CA ILE A 117 68.26 -2.83 -59.46
C ILE A 117 67.45 -2.06 -60.53
N SER A 118 68.10 -1.22 -61.35
CA SER A 118 67.43 -0.51 -62.44
C SER A 118 66.88 -1.44 -63.52
N TRP A 119 67.55 -2.58 -63.76
CA TRP A 119 67.10 -3.58 -64.74
C TRP A 119 65.88 -4.34 -64.23
N VAL A 120 65.92 -4.81 -62.99
CA VAL A 120 64.77 -5.42 -62.31
C VAL A 120 63.60 -4.43 -62.34
N ARG A 121 63.79 -3.19 -61.86
CA ARG A 121 62.74 -2.16 -61.87
C ARG A 121 62.17 -1.90 -63.27
N ALA A 122 63.01 -1.73 -64.29
CA ALA A 122 62.55 -1.50 -65.65
C ALA A 122 61.77 -2.70 -66.23
N PHE A 123 62.15 -3.92 -65.87
CA PHE A 123 61.38 -5.12 -66.19
C PHE A 123 60.01 -5.07 -65.49
N MET A 124 59.98 -4.87 -64.17
CA MET A 124 58.74 -4.74 -63.39
C MET A 124 57.79 -3.67 -63.96
N THR A 125 58.30 -2.47 -64.29
CA THR A 125 57.50 -1.37 -64.85
C THR A 125 56.92 -1.70 -66.23
N ARG A 126 57.63 -2.44 -67.07
CA ARG A 126 57.13 -2.84 -68.41
C ARG A 126 55.90 -3.74 -68.33
N TRP A 127 55.78 -4.54 -67.28
CA TRP A 127 54.73 -5.55 -67.11
C TRP A 127 53.69 -5.18 -66.03
N GLN A 128 53.76 -3.99 -65.45
CA GLN A 128 53.16 -3.61 -64.17
C GLN A 128 51.62 -3.77 -64.02
N LYS A 129 50.88 -4.00 -65.11
CA LYS A 129 49.42 -4.30 -65.08
C LYS A 129 49.08 -5.80 -64.95
N GLU A 130 50.01 -6.68 -65.29
CA GLU A 130 49.75 -8.14 -65.40
C GLU A 130 50.78 -8.97 -64.59
N PHE A 131 51.95 -8.40 -64.27
CA PHE A 131 53.12 -9.18 -63.83
C PHE A 131 53.03 -9.80 -62.44
N LEU A 132 52.64 -9.05 -61.40
CA LEU A 132 52.57 -9.57 -60.02
C LEU A 132 51.59 -10.74 -59.90
N ASP A 133 50.51 -10.62 -60.65
CA ASP A 133 49.43 -11.60 -60.77
C ASP A 133 49.88 -12.87 -61.51
N GLU A 134 50.77 -12.75 -62.50
CA GLU A 134 51.27 -13.85 -63.33
C GLU A 134 52.57 -14.48 -62.78
N ILE A 135 53.41 -13.73 -62.05
CA ILE A 135 54.58 -14.27 -61.33
C ILE A 135 54.13 -15.25 -60.26
N ILE A 136 53.05 -14.98 -59.52
CA ILE A 136 52.67 -15.87 -58.41
C ILE A 136 52.01 -17.15 -58.93
N ASP A 137 51.22 -17.04 -60.01
CA ASP A 137 50.60 -18.20 -60.64
C ASP A 137 51.61 -18.99 -61.53
N ASN A 138 52.66 -18.37 -62.09
CA ASN A 138 53.70 -18.98 -62.95
C ASN A 138 55.16 -18.57 -62.56
N TYR A 139 55.53 -18.73 -61.28
CA TYR A 139 56.80 -18.21 -60.73
C TYR A 139 58.09 -18.64 -61.46
N PRO A 140 58.31 -19.92 -61.81
CA PRO A 140 59.56 -20.35 -62.44
C PRO A 140 59.83 -19.65 -63.77
N ASP A 141 58.86 -19.66 -64.68
CA ASP A 141 58.99 -19.16 -66.05
C ASP A 141 59.26 -17.65 -66.12
N LYS A 142 58.66 -16.87 -65.21
CA LYS A 142 58.85 -15.41 -65.17
C LYS A 142 60.19 -15.01 -64.55
N ILE A 143 60.70 -15.80 -63.60
CA ILE A 143 62.04 -15.61 -63.04
C ILE A 143 63.12 -15.92 -64.07
N GLU A 144 62.95 -16.98 -64.86
CA GLU A 144 63.86 -17.30 -65.97
C GLU A 144 63.88 -16.18 -67.03
N GLN A 145 62.73 -15.58 -67.35
CA GLN A 145 62.65 -14.43 -68.27
C GLN A 145 63.33 -13.18 -67.69
N LEU A 146 63.21 -12.93 -66.38
CA LEU A 146 63.90 -11.82 -65.71
C LEU A 146 65.42 -12.05 -65.70
N GLN A 147 65.89 -13.25 -65.37
CA GLN A 147 67.31 -13.64 -65.44
C GLN A 147 67.86 -13.40 -66.84
N ASN A 148 67.27 -14.02 -67.87
CA ASN A 148 67.67 -13.86 -69.26
C ASN A 148 67.67 -12.38 -69.72
N ASN A 149 66.73 -11.56 -69.24
CA ASN A 149 66.72 -10.13 -69.54
C ASN A 149 67.91 -9.40 -68.89
N MET A 150 68.20 -9.70 -67.63
CA MET A 150 69.31 -9.09 -66.89
C MET A 150 70.67 -9.50 -67.47
N GLU A 151 70.85 -10.77 -67.86
CA GLU A 151 72.08 -11.26 -68.51
C GLU A 151 72.32 -10.56 -69.85
N GLN A 152 71.30 -10.46 -70.71
CA GLN A 152 71.39 -9.73 -71.98
C GLN A 152 71.67 -8.23 -71.79
N ARG A 153 71.20 -7.63 -70.69
CA ARG A 153 71.49 -6.21 -70.38
C ARG A 153 72.87 -6.02 -69.80
N ALA A 154 73.40 -6.96 -69.01
CA ALA A 154 74.78 -6.93 -68.53
C ALA A 154 75.78 -6.97 -69.69
N GLU A 155 75.56 -7.86 -70.66
CA GLU A 155 76.39 -7.96 -71.86
C GLU A 155 76.31 -6.68 -72.71
N ARG A 156 75.10 -6.18 -72.98
CA ARG A 156 74.91 -5.00 -73.87
C ARG A 156 75.28 -3.66 -73.26
N GLU A 157 74.95 -3.43 -71.98
CA GLU A 157 75.13 -2.13 -71.32
C GLU A 157 76.48 -2.00 -70.61
N ILE A 158 77.08 -3.12 -70.17
CA ILE A 158 78.30 -3.12 -69.33
C ILE A 158 79.43 -3.95 -69.97
N ALA A 159 79.15 -4.80 -70.96
CA ALA A 159 80.11 -5.74 -71.57
C ALA A 159 80.72 -6.76 -70.58
N LEU A 160 79.99 -7.02 -69.48
CA LEU A 160 80.26 -8.12 -68.57
C LEU A 160 79.41 -9.34 -68.93
N SER A 161 80.01 -10.52 -68.90
CA SER A 161 79.25 -11.77 -68.81
C SER A 161 78.87 -11.95 -67.34
N ILE A 162 77.58 -11.84 -67.04
CA ILE A 162 77.04 -12.04 -65.69
C ILE A 162 76.02 -13.18 -65.75
N GLN A 163 76.13 -14.13 -64.83
CA GLN A 163 75.11 -15.14 -64.57
C GLN A 163 74.32 -14.75 -63.32
N PHE A 164 72.99 -14.79 -63.39
CA PHE A 164 72.12 -14.45 -62.25
C PHE A 164 71.44 -15.67 -61.65
N ARG A 165 71.35 -15.70 -60.31
CA ARG A 165 70.47 -16.60 -59.56
C ARG A 165 69.51 -15.75 -58.75
N LEU A 166 68.21 -16.01 -58.92
CA LEU A 166 67.15 -15.29 -58.25
C LEU A 166 66.36 -16.25 -57.34
N THR A 167 66.14 -15.85 -56.10
CA THR A 167 65.28 -16.56 -55.13
C THR A 167 64.34 -15.57 -54.47
N SER A 168 63.03 -15.84 -54.48
CA SER A 168 62.06 -15.02 -53.77
C SER A 168 61.81 -15.54 -52.36
N ASN A 169 61.61 -14.63 -51.42
CA ASN A 169 60.85 -14.88 -50.20
C ASN A 169 59.58 -14.03 -50.23
N ILE A 170 58.41 -14.63 -50.02
CA ILE A 170 57.13 -13.92 -50.03
C ILE A 170 56.72 -13.70 -48.58
N GLN A 171 56.69 -12.44 -48.17
CA GLN A 171 56.19 -12.05 -46.85
C GLN A 171 54.67 -11.88 -46.93
N LEU A 172 53.96 -12.82 -46.31
CA LEU A 172 52.51 -12.78 -46.14
C LEU A 172 52.16 -12.26 -44.73
N PRO A 173 51.11 -11.42 -44.58
CA PRO A 173 50.61 -11.04 -43.28
C PRO A 173 50.04 -12.26 -42.55
N GLU A 174 50.10 -12.27 -41.22
CA GLU A 174 49.69 -13.41 -40.39
C GLU A 174 48.18 -13.65 -40.45
N SER A 175 47.40 -12.57 -40.54
CA SER A 175 45.97 -12.58 -40.82
C SER A 175 45.62 -11.68 -42.01
N LEU A 176 44.51 -11.96 -42.68
CA LEU A 176 43.97 -11.18 -43.80
C LEU A 176 42.49 -10.83 -43.49
N PRO A 177 42.13 -9.54 -43.36
CA PRO A 177 40.74 -9.15 -43.18
C PRO A 177 39.92 -9.39 -44.46
N ILE A 178 38.69 -9.88 -44.28
CA ILE A 178 37.70 -10.13 -45.32
C ILE A 178 36.45 -9.31 -45.03
N GLY A 179 35.94 -8.66 -46.08
CA GLY A 179 34.71 -7.86 -46.03
C GLY A 179 34.88 -6.41 -45.57
N PRO A 180 33.76 -5.72 -45.29
CA PRO A 180 32.39 -6.24 -45.29
C PRO A 180 31.93 -6.72 -46.69
N LEU A 181 31.40 -7.95 -46.76
CA LEU A 181 30.87 -8.57 -47.98
C LEU A 181 29.34 -8.66 -47.90
N GLU A 182 28.62 -7.82 -48.63
CA GLU A 182 27.16 -7.89 -48.72
C GLU A 182 26.71 -8.77 -49.90
N PHE A 183 25.79 -9.70 -49.64
CA PHE A 183 25.22 -10.54 -50.68
C PHE A 183 23.90 -11.23 -50.29
N PRO A 184 23.05 -11.54 -51.29
CA PRO A 184 21.89 -12.38 -51.07
C PRO A 184 22.30 -13.81 -50.72
N VAL A 185 21.66 -14.37 -49.70
CA VAL A 185 21.68 -15.80 -49.34
C VAL A 185 20.28 -16.39 -49.48
N GLN A 186 20.17 -17.69 -49.72
CA GLN A 186 18.93 -18.45 -49.59
C GLN A 186 19.07 -19.39 -48.39
N VAL A 187 17.94 -19.79 -47.81
CA VAL A 187 17.87 -20.71 -46.67
C VAL A 187 17.08 -21.96 -47.04
N THR A 188 17.24 -23.02 -46.27
CA THR A 188 16.83 -24.40 -46.64
C THR A 188 15.31 -24.54 -46.92
N ASP A 189 14.49 -23.75 -46.23
CA ASP A 189 13.01 -23.81 -46.24
C ASP A 189 12.35 -22.56 -46.84
N CYS A 190 13.11 -21.57 -47.32
CA CYS A 190 12.57 -20.36 -47.95
C CYS A 190 13.34 -20.02 -49.24
N PRO A 191 12.67 -19.97 -50.41
CA PRO A 191 13.31 -19.69 -51.70
C PRO A 191 13.69 -18.21 -51.89
N ASN A 192 13.20 -17.31 -51.03
CA ASN A 192 13.46 -15.88 -51.11
C ASN A 192 14.93 -15.59 -50.76
N ALA A 193 15.53 -14.64 -51.48
CA ALA A 193 16.84 -14.13 -51.15
C ALA A 193 16.76 -13.18 -49.93
N LEU A 194 17.60 -13.42 -48.93
CA LEU A 194 17.77 -12.61 -47.72
C LEU A 194 19.11 -11.89 -47.78
N ASN A 195 19.22 -10.67 -47.27
CA ASN A 195 20.49 -9.94 -47.28
C ASN A 195 21.40 -10.37 -46.11
N CYS A 196 22.62 -10.83 -46.40
CA CYS A 196 23.63 -11.14 -45.39
C CYS A 196 24.89 -10.33 -45.64
N GLN A 197 25.47 -9.77 -44.57
CA GLN A 197 26.79 -9.15 -44.59
C GLN A 197 27.78 -10.04 -43.82
N VAL A 198 28.93 -10.33 -44.42
CA VAL A 198 29.99 -11.14 -43.81
C VAL A 198 31.25 -10.30 -43.63
N THR A 199 31.77 -10.29 -42.40
CA THR A 199 33.04 -9.64 -42.04
C THR A 199 33.87 -10.64 -41.23
N GLY A 200 35.18 -10.68 -41.43
CA GLY A 200 36.03 -11.64 -40.71
C GLY A 200 37.52 -11.47 -40.95
N GLU A 201 38.30 -12.36 -40.38
CA GLU A 201 39.77 -12.39 -40.48
C GLU A 201 40.22 -13.83 -40.77
N LEU A 202 41.11 -14.02 -41.76
CA LEU A 202 41.68 -15.31 -42.12
C LEU A 202 43.14 -15.43 -41.70
N GLU A 203 43.46 -16.37 -40.82
CA GLU A 203 44.83 -16.71 -40.41
C GLU A 203 45.53 -17.56 -41.47
N VAL A 204 46.83 -17.31 -41.70
CA VAL A 204 47.68 -18.12 -42.59
C VAL A 204 48.21 -19.35 -41.86
N LEU A 205 47.77 -20.54 -42.30
CA LEU A 205 48.28 -21.83 -41.81
C LEU A 205 49.54 -22.29 -42.54
N ASP A 206 49.58 -22.14 -43.86
CA ASP A 206 50.75 -22.51 -44.67
C ASP A 206 51.12 -21.39 -45.64
N LYS A 207 52.23 -20.70 -45.33
CA LYS A 207 52.79 -19.63 -46.17
C LYS A 207 53.21 -20.12 -47.56
N LYS A 208 53.39 -21.43 -47.79
CA LYS A 208 53.68 -22.01 -49.11
C LYS A 208 52.44 -22.13 -50.01
N ILE A 209 51.24 -22.11 -49.44
CA ILE A 209 49.97 -22.30 -50.19
C ILE A 209 49.11 -21.02 -50.15
N ALA A 210 49.25 -20.17 -49.13
CA ALA A 210 48.44 -18.98 -48.88
C ALA A 210 48.66 -17.77 -49.83
N HIS A 211 49.10 -18.04 -51.07
CA HIS A 211 49.40 -17.08 -52.14
C HIS A 211 48.15 -16.46 -52.82
N ASN A 212 46.97 -16.98 -52.49
CA ASN A 212 45.70 -16.60 -53.10
C ASN A 212 45.40 -15.10 -52.99
N ARG A 213 44.89 -14.54 -54.09
CA ARG A 213 44.43 -13.15 -54.18
C ARG A 213 43.22 -12.92 -53.28
N ARG A 214 43.10 -11.71 -52.74
CA ARG A 214 41.98 -11.31 -51.87
C ARG A 214 40.62 -11.46 -52.55
N ASP A 215 40.50 -11.04 -53.81
CA ASP A 215 39.26 -11.16 -54.61
C ASP A 215 38.82 -12.62 -54.82
N LYS A 216 39.76 -13.53 -55.12
CA LYS A 216 39.50 -14.99 -55.21
C LYS A 216 39.01 -15.55 -53.86
N LEU A 217 39.59 -15.12 -52.74
CA LEU A 217 39.20 -15.57 -51.38
C LEU A 217 37.83 -15.01 -50.96
N GLU A 218 37.56 -13.73 -51.18
CA GLU A 218 36.27 -13.11 -50.89
C GLU A 218 35.13 -13.74 -51.71
N ALA A 219 35.38 -14.03 -52.99
CA ALA A 219 34.43 -14.77 -53.84
C ALA A 219 34.19 -16.20 -53.37
N LEU A 220 35.24 -16.89 -52.88
CA LEU A 220 35.14 -18.23 -52.30
C LEU A 220 34.31 -18.22 -51.00
N VAL A 221 34.64 -17.35 -50.05
CA VAL A 221 33.90 -17.20 -48.77
C VAL A 221 32.42 -16.91 -49.03
N LYS A 222 32.12 -15.98 -49.94
CA LYS A 222 30.74 -15.66 -50.36
C LYS A 222 29.99 -16.89 -50.89
N ARG A 223 30.58 -17.63 -51.82
CA ARG A 223 29.99 -18.85 -52.41
C ARG A 223 29.74 -19.94 -51.36
N GLU A 224 30.69 -20.14 -50.46
CA GLU A 224 30.58 -21.18 -49.43
C GLU A 224 29.57 -20.83 -48.34
N ILE A 225 29.50 -19.55 -47.90
CA ILE A 225 28.43 -19.10 -46.99
C ILE A 225 27.06 -19.22 -47.65
N GLN A 226 26.89 -18.83 -48.92
CA GLN A 226 25.64 -19.07 -49.67
C GLN A 226 25.26 -20.55 -49.71
N THR A 227 26.24 -21.43 -49.94
CA THR A 227 26.05 -22.89 -50.00
C THR A 227 25.70 -23.49 -48.62
N TYR A 228 26.29 -22.97 -47.55
CA TYR A 228 26.00 -23.37 -46.18
C TYR A 228 24.57 -22.97 -45.77
N MET A 229 24.22 -21.69 -45.93
CA MET A 229 22.88 -21.16 -45.58
C MET A 229 21.77 -21.95 -46.29
N ALA A 230 21.90 -22.18 -47.59
CA ALA A 230 20.89 -22.86 -48.42
C ALA A 230 20.72 -24.36 -48.13
N ARG A 231 21.62 -24.97 -47.35
CA ARG A 231 21.61 -26.42 -47.07
C ARG A 231 21.44 -26.78 -45.59
N ARG A 232 21.71 -25.85 -44.67
CA ARG A 232 21.86 -26.13 -43.23
C ARG A 232 21.06 -25.22 -42.31
N VAL A 233 20.59 -24.07 -42.81
CA VAL A 233 19.97 -23.02 -41.99
C VAL A 233 18.51 -22.89 -42.43
N THR A 234 17.57 -22.86 -41.49
CA THR A 234 16.17 -22.52 -41.78
C THR A 234 15.93 -21.01 -41.70
N LEU A 235 14.82 -20.50 -42.20
CA LEU A 235 14.43 -19.09 -42.04
C LEU A 235 14.25 -18.73 -40.56
N HIS A 236 13.81 -19.68 -39.74
CA HIS A 236 13.67 -19.47 -38.30
C HIS A 236 15.06 -19.35 -37.63
N ASP A 237 15.99 -20.26 -37.93
CA ASP A 237 17.38 -20.16 -37.43
C ASP A 237 18.10 -18.91 -37.95
N TYR A 238 17.80 -18.51 -39.19
CA TYR A 238 18.37 -17.29 -39.77
C TYR A 238 17.92 -16.04 -39.01
N TYR A 239 16.65 -15.89 -38.67
CA TYR A 239 16.17 -14.70 -37.95
C TYR A 239 16.36 -14.76 -36.42
N PHE A 240 16.25 -15.95 -35.81
CA PHE A 240 16.15 -16.11 -34.36
C PHE A 240 17.18 -17.05 -33.75
N GLY A 241 17.94 -17.78 -34.59
CA GLY A 241 19.03 -18.64 -34.12
C GLY A 241 20.16 -17.84 -33.48
N SER A 242 20.70 -18.38 -32.38
CA SER A 242 21.85 -17.79 -31.67
C SER A 242 23.11 -17.81 -32.54
N ASP A 243 23.86 -16.70 -32.50
CA ASP A 243 25.18 -16.60 -33.12
C ASP A 243 26.15 -17.67 -32.58
N GLU A 244 25.96 -18.13 -31.34
CA GLU A 244 26.75 -19.19 -30.71
C GLU A 244 26.64 -20.56 -31.40
N GLN A 245 25.58 -20.77 -32.20
CA GLN A 245 25.42 -21.99 -33.01
C GLN A 245 25.73 -21.73 -34.48
N LEU A 246 25.17 -20.65 -35.03
CA LEU A 246 25.27 -20.34 -36.45
C LEU A 246 26.71 -20.01 -36.87
N ILE A 247 27.41 -19.17 -36.10
CA ILE A 247 28.77 -18.71 -36.45
C ILE A 247 29.79 -19.86 -36.35
N PRO A 248 29.86 -20.68 -35.29
CA PRO A 248 30.83 -21.79 -35.23
C PRO A 248 30.65 -22.85 -36.32
N TRP A 249 29.42 -23.13 -36.76
CA TRP A 249 29.18 -24.07 -37.86
C TRP A 249 29.53 -23.47 -39.22
N ALA A 250 29.18 -22.20 -39.48
CA ALA A 250 29.61 -21.49 -40.68
C ALA A 250 31.15 -21.36 -40.75
N LYS A 251 31.78 -21.05 -39.61
CA LYS A 251 33.24 -21.02 -39.43
C LYS A 251 33.85 -22.37 -39.79
N LYS A 252 33.35 -23.48 -39.22
CA LYS A 252 33.85 -24.83 -39.51
C LYS A 252 33.72 -25.20 -41.00
N HIS A 253 32.60 -24.88 -41.63
CA HIS A 253 32.41 -25.09 -43.09
C HIS A 253 33.46 -24.30 -43.90
N LEU A 254 33.72 -23.05 -43.53
CA LEU A 254 34.77 -22.25 -44.17
C LEU A 254 36.18 -22.79 -43.91
N ASP A 255 36.50 -23.24 -42.69
CA ASP A 255 37.80 -23.82 -42.34
C ASP A 255 38.12 -25.06 -43.19
N GLU A 256 37.13 -25.94 -43.39
CA GLU A 256 37.26 -27.14 -44.23
C GLU A 256 37.59 -26.80 -45.70
N VAL A 257 37.02 -25.73 -46.25
CA VAL A 257 37.28 -25.30 -47.64
C VAL A 257 38.57 -24.47 -47.77
N LEU A 258 38.84 -23.57 -46.82
CA LEU A 258 39.99 -22.67 -46.82
C LEU A 258 41.31 -23.39 -46.48
N ALA A 259 41.27 -24.55 -45.82
CA ALA A 259 42.45 -25.37 -45.56
C ALA A 259 43.21 -25.72 -46.86
N SER A 260 42.50 -25.99 -47.96
CA SER A 260 43.09 -26.21 -49.30
C SER A 260 43.81 -24.98 -49.88
N GLN A 261 43.54 -23.79 -49.32
CA GLN A 261 44.09 -22.50 -49.70
C GLN A 261 45.17 -22.01 -48.70
N GLY A 262 45.61 -22.87 -47.78
CA GLY A 262 46.61 -22.57 -46.76
C GLY A 262 46.13 -21.63 -45.65
N ARG A 263 44.80 -21.50 -45.45
CA ARG A 263 44.19 -20.54 -44.51
C ARG A 263 43.11 -21.21 -43.65
N LYS A 264 42.76 -20.56 -42.54
CA LYS A 264 41.55 -20.83 -41.74
C LYS A 264 40.92 -19.50 -41.33
N VAL A 265 39.70 -19.55 -40.83
CA VAL A 265 39.01 -18.42 -40.23
C VAL A 265 39.53 -18.21 -38.80
N GLU A 266 40.03 -17.01 -38.50
CA GLU A 266 40.28 -16.58 -37.12
C GLU A 266 38.96 -16.09 -36.51
N ARG A 267 38.36 -15.05 -37.13
CA ARG A 267 37.10 -14.42 -36.71
C ARG A 267 36.09 -14.38 -37.85
N LEU A 268 34.81 -14.50 -37.49
CA LEU A 268 33.69 -14.43 -38.41
C LEU A 268 32.52 -13.71 -37.73
N PHE A 269 31.97 -12.73 -38.41
CA PHE A 269 30.77 -12.01 -38.04
C PHE A 269 29.77 -12.12 -39.20
N LEU A 270 28.54 -12.47 -38.89
CA LEU A 270 27.43 -12.64 -39.84
C LEU A 270 26.33 -11.66 -39.43
N GLU A 271 26.28 -10.49 -40.08
CA GLU A 271 25.13 -9.59 -39.90
C GLU A 271 24.00 -10.05 -40.83
N ARG A 272 22.80 -10.12 -40.24
CA ARG A 272 21.62 -10.81 -40.80
C ARG A 272 20.49 -9.81 -40.97
N GLU A 273 19.73 -9.94 -42.05
CA GLU A 273 18.52 -9.17 -42.25
C GLU A 273 17.54 -9.40 -41.09
N LYS A 274 16.98 -8.33 -40.54
CA LYS A 274 16.01 -8.43 -39.44
C LYS A 274 14.67 -8.97 -39.97
N PRO A 275 13.95 -9.81 -39.20
CA PRO A 275 12.65 -10.30 -39.62
C PRO A 275 11.65 -9.15 -39.82
N PRO A 276 10.80 -9.18 -40.86
CA PRO A 276 9.76 -8.17 -41.07
C PRO A 276 8.54 -8.33 -40.13
N PHE A 277 8.64 -9.20 -39.14
CA PHE A 277 7.64 -9.52 -38.12
C PHE A 277 8.34 -9.80 -36.78
N ASN A 278 7.57 -9.71 -35.70
CA ASN A 278 8.08 -9.95 -34.35
C ASN A 278 7.94 -11.43 -33.95
N ASN A 279 8.84 -11.92 -33.09
CA ASN A 279 8.81 -13.28 -32.52
C ASN A 279 8.06 -13.35 -31.17
N ASP A 280 7.57 -12.22 -30.67
CA ASP A 280 6.89 -12.16 -29.38
C ASP A 280 5.72 -13.15 -29.28
N ILE A 281 5.63 -13.80 -28.12
CA ILE A 281 4.52 -14.67 -27.75
C ILE A 281 3.23 -13.84 -27.76
N LEU A 282 2.36 -14.12 -28.73
CA LEU A 282 1.05 -13.47 -28.82
C LEU A 282 0.17 -13.96 -27.67
N LYS A 283 -0.30 -13.02 -26.84
CA LYS A 283 -1.29 -13.25 -25.80
C LYS A 283 -2.51 -12.38 -26.09
N VAL A 284 -3.66 -12.99 -26.32
CA VAL A 284 -4.91 -12.28 -26.64
C VAL A 284 -6.11 -12.87 -25.90
N ILE A 285 -7.06 -12.00 -25.59
CA ILE A 285 -8.42 -12.38 -25.19
C ILE A 285 -9.33 -11.95 -26.33
N LYS A 286 -10.15 -12.87 -26.85
CA LYS A 286 -11.09 -12.64 -27.96
C LYS A 286 -12.46 -13.21 -27.62
N GLU A 287 -13.50 -12.44 -27.91
CA GLU A 287 -14.88 -12.80 -27.65
C GLU A 287 -15.57 -13.20 -28.94
N VAL A 288 -16.39 -14.25 -28.89
CA VAL A 288 -17.20 -14.70 -30.03
C VAL A 288 -18.65 -14.83 -29.58
N ASN A 289 -19.53 -14.05 -30.20
CA ASN A 289 -20.96 -14.08 -29.96
C ASN A 289 -21.62 -15.14 -30.85
N TYR A 290 -22.31 -16.09 -30.22
CA TYR A 290 -23.00 -17.19 -30.89
C TYR A 290 -24.49 -17.17 -30.55
N THR A 291 -25.36 -17.09 -31.56
CA THR A 291 -26.81 -17.21 -31.36
C THR A 291 -27.22 -18.68 -31.46
N MET A 292 -27.88 -19.19 -30.41
CA MET A 292 -28.36 -20.57 -30.37
C MET A 292 -29.73 -20.68 -31.05
N HIS A 293 -30.10 -21.88 -31.52
CA HIS A 293 -31.46 -22.09 -32.06
C HIS A 293 -32.56 -22.00 -30.98
N GLU A 294 -32.23 -22.28 -29.72
CA GLU A 294 -33.16 -22.34 -28.59
C GLU A 294 -33.29 -20.98 -27.84
N ARG A 295 -32.50 -19.96 -28.17
CA ARG A 295 -32.49 -18.64 -27.51
C ARG A 295 -32.17 -17.52 -28.51
N SER A 296 -32.99 -16.48 -28.54
CA SER A 296 -32.81 -15.32 -29.44
C SER A 296 -31.62 -14.43 -29.07
N GLU A 297 -31.25 -14.39 -27.79
CA GLU A 297 -30.10 -13.65 -27.29
C GLU A 297 -28.79 -14.42 -27.57
N PRO A 298 -27.74 -13.76 -28.07
CA PRO A 298 -26.45 -14.39 -28.28
C PRO A 298 -25.77 -14.70 -26.95
N ILE A 299 -25.05 -15.82 -26.92
CA ILE A 299 -24.13 -16.16 -25.84
C ILE A 299 -22.71 -15.74 -26.24
N THR A 300 -21.93 -15.24 -25.29
CA THR A 300 -20.54 -14.85 -25.54
C THR A 300 -19.60 -15.96 -25.08
N ILE A 301 -18.72 -16.45 -25.96
CA ILE A 301 -17.62 -17.33 -25.59
C ILE A 301 -16.35 -16.46 -25.49
N VAL A 302 -15.76 -16.41 -24.30
CA VAL A 302 -14.50 -15.71 -24.04
C VAL A 302 -13.36 -16.70 -24.26
N ASN A 303 -12.38 -16.32 -25.08
CA ASN A 303 -11.25 -17.17 -25.46
C ASN A 303 -9.95 -16.48 -25.08
N THR A 304 -9.23 -17.06 -24.12
CA THR A 304 -7.88 -16.61 -23.74
C THR A 304 -6.86 -17.52 -24.44
N LEU A 305 -6.04 -16.93 -25.31
CA LEU A 305 -5.15 -17.66 -26.22
C LEU A 305 -3.71 -17.14 -26.13
N GLN A 306 -2.76 -18.07 -26.07
CA GLN A 306 -1.33 -17.84 -26.13
C GLN A 306 -0.69 -18.70 -27.22
N MET A 307 0.03 -18.08 -28.15
CA MET A 307 0.74 -18.77 -29.23
C MET A 307 2.12 -18.18 -29.52
N GLU A 308 3.02 -19.02 -30.03
CA GLU A 308 4.44 -18.75 -30.25
C GLU A 308 4.83 -19.18 -31.66
N LEU A 309 5.70 -18.41 -32.33
CA LEU A 309 6.17 -18.74 -33.67
C LEU A 309 7.19 -19.89 -33.58
N GLN A 310 6.94 -20.98 -34.31
CA GLN A 310 7.83 -22.15 -34.38
C GLN A 310 8.42 -22.34 -35.78
N ASN A 311 7.78 -21.82 -36.83
CA ASN A 311 8.27 -21.91 -38.20
C ASN A 311 8.05 -20.60 -38.96
N ALA A 312 9.13 -19.82 -39.11
CA ALA A 312 9.13 -18.54 -39.81
C ALA A 312 8.79 -18.68 -41.30
N ALA A 313 9.28 -19.73 -41.97
CA ALA A 313 9.04 -19.93 -43.41
C ALA A 313 7.56 -20.23 -43.72
N GLN A 314 6.90 -21.04 -42.87
CA GLN A 314 5.46 -21.29 -42.97
C GLN A 314 4.64 -20.02 -42.74
N TYR A 315 5.00 -19.19 -41.76
CA TYR A 315 4.31 -17.93 -41.49
C TYR A 315 4.44 -16.94 -42.66
N VAL A 316 5.64 -16.79 -43.24
CA VAL A 316 5.87 -15.96 -44.44
C VAL A 316 5.10 -16.53 -45.65
N THR A 317 5.10 -17.85 -45.84
CA THR A 317 4.37 -18.52 -46.92
C THR A 317 2.84 -18.36 -46.78
N ALA A 318 2.33 -18.30 -45.54
CA ALA A 318 0.94 -17.97 -45.24
C ALA A 318 0.58 -16.48 -45.46
N GLY A 319 1.54 -15.65 -45.92
CA GLY A 319 1.36 -14.23 -46.19
C GLY A 319 1.53 -13.32 -44.97
N ALA A 320 2.20 -13.79 -43.91
CA ALA A 320 2.43 -13.08 -42.66
C ALA A 320 1.17 -12.34 -42.10
N PRO A 321 0.04 -13.05 -41.92
CA PRO A 321 -1.24 -12.43 -41.56
C PRO A 321 -1.18 -11.74 -40.18
N LYS A 322 -1.82 -10.57 -40.05
CA LYS A 322 -1.94 -9.87 -38.76
C LYS A 322 -2.62 -10.77 -37.72
N LEU A 323 -1.82 -11.31 -36.79
CA LEU A 323 -2.19 -12.44 -35.94
C LEU A 323 -3.49 -12.21 -35.16
N GLU A 324 -3.69 -11.06 -34.52
CA GLU A 324 -4.92 -10.78 -33.76
C GLU A 324 -6.20 -10.90 -34.61
N SER A 325 -6.16 -10.37 -35.83
CA SER A 325 -7.29 -10.37 -36.76
C SER A 325 -7.49 -11.77 -37.36
N TRP A 326 -6.41 -12.52 -37.54
CA TRP A 326 -6.45 -13.92 -37.94
C TRP A 326 -7.04 -14.82 -36.84
N VAL A 327 -6.64 -14.65 -35.57
CA VAL A 327 -7.18 -15.38 -34.42
C VAL A 327 -8.69 -15.15 -34.28
N GLN A 328 -9.15 -13.88 -34.32
CA GLN A 328 -10.58 -13.58 -34.27
C GLN A 328 -11.34 -14.30 -35.40
N LYS A 329 -10.87 -14.17 -36.65
CA LYS A 329 -11.49 -14.78 -37.82
C LYS A 329 -11.57 -16.32 -37.74
N GLU A 330 -10.54 -16.98 -37.22
CA GLU A 330 -10.57 -18.44 -37.05
C GLU A 330 -11.48 -18.85 -35.89
N LEU A 331 -11.50 -18.12 -34.76
CA LEU A 331 -12.45 -18.39 -33.67
C LEU A 331 -13.91 -18.19 -34.10
N ASP A 332 -14.23 -17.11 -34.82
CA ASP A 332 -15.55 -16.84 -35.42
C ASP A 332 -16.00 -17.94 -36.40
N ASN A 333 -15.05 -18.67 -36.99
CA ASN A 333 -15.29 -19.78 -37.93
C ASN A 333 -15.41 -21.13 -37.20
N ILE A 334 -14.57 -21.36 -36.17
CA ILE A 334 -14.50 -22.61 -35.41
C ILE A 334 -15.69 -22.73 -34.45
N ILE A 335 -15.95 -21.70 -33.63
CA ILE A 335 -16.89 -21.78 -32.51
C ILE A 335 -18.32 -22.08 -32.98
N PRO A 336 -18.91 -21.37 -33.97
CA PRO A 336 -20.25 -21.70 -34.44
C PRO A 336 -20.39 -23.12 -35.00
N LYS A 337 -19.30 -23.70 -35.55
CA LYS A 337 -19.28 -25.08 -36.07
C LYS A 337 -19.13 -26.14 -34.99
N VAL A 338 -18.51 -25.82 -33.85
CA VAL A 338 -18.39 -26.73 -32.70
C VAL A 338 -19.64 -26.67 -31.82
N LEU A 339 -20.26 -25.48 -31.68
CA LEU A 339 -21.47 -25.29 -30.88
C LEU A 339 -22.76 -25.63 -31.64
N PHE A 340 -22.72 -25.83 -32.97
CA PHE A 340 -23.88 -26.21 -33.77
C PHE A 340 -24.57 -27.47 -33.21
N GLY A 341 -25.88 -27.36 -32.95
CA GLY A 341 -26.70 -28.44 -32.39
C GLY A 341 -26.43 -28.76 -30.91
N THR A 342 -25.58 -28.00 -30.22
CA THR A 342 -25.39 -28.11 -28.76
C THR A 342 -26.50 -27.35 -28.04
N LYS A 343 -27.08 -27.93 -26.97
CA LYS A 343 -28.16 -27.28 -26.21
C LYS A 343 -27.60 -26.30 -25.19
N TYR A 344 -28.42 -25.36 -24.73
CA TYR A 344 -28.01 -24.39 -23.71
C TYR A 344 -27.48 -25.06 -22.43
N ILE A 345 -28.15 -26.13 -21.98
CA ILE A 345 -27.76 -26.89 -20.79
C ILE A 345 -26.42 -27.62 -20.95
N ASP A 346 -26.10 -28.10 -22.15
CA ASP A 346 -24.83 -28.79 -22.43
C ASP A 346 -23.63 -27.84 -22.30
N LEU A 347 -23.84 -26.54 -22.58
CA LEU A 347 -22.82 -25.49 -22.41
C LEU A 347 -22.61 -25.13 -20.94
N LEU A 348 -23.62 -25.27 -20.09
CA LEU A 348 -23.51 -25.04 -18.64
C LEU A 348 -22.90 -26.24 -17.91
N LEU A 349 -23.32 -27.45 -18.25
CA LEU A 349 -22.99 -28.67 -17.48
C LEU A 349 -21.85 -29.50 -18.09
N SER A 350 -21.51 -29.28 -19.36
CA SER A 350 -20.59 -30.14 -20.12
C SER A 350 -19.83 -29.40 -21.23
N PHE A 351 -19.29 -28.20 -20.95
CA PHE A 351 -18.53 -27.45 -21.96
C PHE A 351 -17.17 -28.09 -22.34
N LYS A 352 -16.52 -28.81 -21.41
CA LYS A 352 -15.13 -29.32 -21.61
C LYS A 352 -14.86 -30.11 -22.91
N PRO A 353 -15.76 -31.00 -23.39
CA PRO A 353 -15.57 -31.65 -24.69
C PRO A 353 -15.61 -30.66 -25.88
N ARG A 354 -16.42 -29.60 -25.79
CA ARG A 354 -16.48 -28.52 -26.81
C ARG A 354 -15.25 -27.63 -26.74
N GLU A 355 -14.80 -27.28 -25.54
CA GLU A 355 -13.54 -26.58 -25.30
C GLU A 355 -12.35 -27.34 -25.94
N ALA A 356 -12.25 -28.64 -25.69
CA ALA A 356 -11.21 -29.49 -26.29
C ALA A 356 -11.31 -29.56 -27.82
N GLU A 357 -12.53 -29.58 -28.38
CA GLU A 357 -12.74 -29.56 -29.82
C GLU A 357 -12.36 -28.21 -30.46
N ILE A 358 -12.71 -27.08 -29.82
CA ILE A 358 -12.27 -25.73 -30.22
C ILE A 358 -10.74 -25.67 -30.18
N LYS A 359 -10.10 -26.14 -29.10
CA LYS A 359 -8.64 -26.17 -28.94
C LYS A 359 -7.97 -26.99 -30.04
N ASN A 360 -8.41 -28.23 -30.28
CA ASN A 360 -7.81 -29.08 -31.32
C ASN A 360 -7.93 -28.46 -32.72
N ARG A 361 -9.07 -27.85 -33.06
CA ARG A 361 -9.27 -27.15 -34.33
C ARG A 361 -8.40 -25.89 -34.43
N MET A 362 -8.24 -25.15 -33.34
CA MET A 362 -7.41 -23.93 -33.30
C MET A 362 -5.90 -24.25 -33.34
N THR A 363 -5.45 -25.33 -32.69
CA THR A 363 -4.08 -25.84 -32.79
C THR A 363 -3.73 -26.15 -34.25
N ALA A 364 -4.55 -26.95 -34.94
CA ALA A 364 -4.32 -27.28 -36.35
C ALA A 364 -4.32 -26.05 -37.27
N ARG A 365 -5.06 -24.99 -36.92
CA ARG A 365 -5.00 -23.69 -37.63
C ARG A 365 -3.70 -22.94 -37.35
N ALA A 366 -3.25 -22.87 -36.09
CA ALA A 366 -2.00 -22.22 -35.72
C ALA A 366 -0.80 -22.91 -36.40
N GLU A 367 -0.76 -24.23 -36.37
CA GLU A 367 0.29 -25.04 -37.01
C GLU A 367 0.33 -24.78 -38.53
N SER A 368 -0.83 -24.59 -39.18
CA SER A 368 -0.89 -24.29 -40.63
C SER A 368 -0.28 -22.95 -41.03
N ILE A 369 -0.02 -22.04 -40.07
CA ILE A 369 0.68 -20.77 -40.27
C ILE A 369 2.04 -20.72 -39.55
N GLY A 370 2.57 -21.85 -39.07
CA GLY A 370 3.87 -21.92 -38.39
C GLY A 370 3.88 -21.52 -36.91
N TYR A 371 2.72 -21.42 -36.25
CA TYR A 371 2.61 -21.11 -34.82
C TYR A 371 2.23 -22.35 -33.99
N SER A 372 2.80 -22.48 -32.79
CA SER A 372 2.30 -23.43 -31.78
C SER A 372 1.28 -22.77 -30.85
N LEU A 373 0.23 -23.52 -30.48
CA LEU A 373 -0.79 -23.08 -29.52
C LEU A 373 -0.45 -23.62 -28.12
N TRP A 374 0.18 -22.79 -27.29
CA TRP A 374 0.52 -23.13 -25.91
C TRP A 374 -0.72 -23.23 -25.01
N ILE A 375 -1.54 -22.18 -25.03
CA ILE A 375 -2.75 -22.07 -24.20
C ILE A 375 -3.91 -21.68 -25.11
N LEU A 376 -5.01 -22.41 -25.00
CA LEU A 376 -6.34 -21.90 -25.28
C LEU A 376 -7.24 -22.36 -24.13
N LEU A 377 -7.88 -21.38 -23.50
CA LEU A 377 -8.97 -21.56 -22.54
C LEU A 377 -10.20 -20.87 -23.15
N SER A 378 -11.22 -21.66 -23.47
CA SER A 378 -12.52 -21.15 -23.93
C SER A 378 -13.51 -21.30 -22.78
N VAL A 379 -14.18 -20.22 -22.39
CA VAL A 379 -15.19 -20.22 -21.32
C VAL A 379 -16.47 -19.55 -21.84
N PRO A 380 -17.64 -20.20 -21.75
CA PRO A 380 -18.89 -19.53 -22.02
C PRO A 380 -19.17 -18.50 -20.92
N ASN A 381 -19.35 -17.24 -21.27
CA ASN A 381 -19.76 -16.18 -20.36
C ASN A 381 -21.29 -16.20 -20.26
N LEU A 382 -21.81 -16.90 -19.24
CA LEU A 382 -23.23 -17.13 -19.03
C LEU A 382 -23.60 -16.82 -17.58
N GLU A 383 -24.65 -16.05 -17.38
CA GLU A 383 -25.12 -15.64 -16.03
C GLU A 383 -25.27 -16.81 -15.03
N PRO A 384 -25.81 -18.01 -15.40
CA PRO A 384 -25.90 -19.11 -14.44
C PRO A 384 -24.55 -19.64 -13.92
N LEU A 385 -23.43 -19.37 -14.60
CA LEU A 385 -22.10 -19.74 -14.09
C LEU A 385 -21.64 -18.84 -12.94
N GLU A 386 -22.22 -17.64 -12.80
CA GLU A 386 -22.01 -16.81 -11.61
C GLU A 386 -22.63 -17.45 -10.35
N LEU A 387 -23.59 -18.37 -10.48
CA LEU A 387 -24.16 -19.12 -9.35
C LEU A 387 -23.15 -20.12 -8.73
N LEU A 388 -22.07 -20.46 -9.45
CA LEU A 388 -20.96 -21.27 -8.90
C LEU A 388 -20.04 -20.46 -7.97
N LYS A 389 -20.06 -19.13 -8.10
CA LYS A 389 -19.36 -18.20 -7.21
C LYS A 389 -20.26 -17.83 -6.04
N ASN A 390 -19.72 -17.06 -5.09
CA ASN A 390 -20.54 -16.47 -4.04
C ASN A 390 -21.40 -15.36 -4.66
N PHE A 391 -22.70 -15.38 -4.40
CA PHE A 391 -23.64 -14.34 -4.80
C PHE A 391 -24.58 -14.02 -3.63
N ASP A 392 -25.02 -12.77 -3.60
CA ASP A 392 -25.91 -12.26 -2.54
C ASP A 392 -27.36 -12.21 -3.02
N ILE A 393 -28.28 -12.48 -2.10
CA ILE A 393 -29.73 -12.36 -2.29
C ILE A 393 -30.26 -11.40 -1.23
N ASP A 394 -30.55 -10.17 -1.68
CA ASP A 394 -31.07 -9.14 -0.79
C ASP A 394 -32.60 -9.07 -0.84
N VAL A 395 -33.21 -9.25 0.33
CA VAL A 395 -34.59 -8.85 0.62
C VAL A 395 -34.52 -7.48 1.32
N PRO A 396 -34.86 -6.38 0.64
CA PRO A 396 -34.83 -5.06 1.25
C PRO A 396 -35.84 -5.00 2.41
N GLY A 397 -35.62 -4.08 3.36
CA GLY A 397 -36.41 -3.93 4.59
C GLY A 397 -37.93 -4.05 4.41
N THR A 398 -38.45 -5.26 4.58
CA THR A 398 -39.82 -5.66 4.26
C THR A 398 -40.62 -5.80 5.55
N LEU A 399 -41.92 -5.49 5.49
CA LEU A 399 -42.85 -5.69 6.60
C LEU A 399 -43.37 -7.13 6.59
N PHE A 400 -43.32 -7.77 7.76
CA PHE A 400 -43.82 -9.12 7.97
C PHE A 400 -44.80 -9.10 9.16
N PRO A 401 -46.00 -9.71 9.02
CA PRO A 401 -46.91 -9.89 10.16
C PRO A 401 -46.32 -10.91 11.15
N THR A 402 -46.47 -10.64 12.44
CA THR A 402 -46.19 -11.59 13.51
C THR A 402 -47.40 -12.50 13.75
N LYS A 403 -47.42 -13.28 14.83
CA LYS A 403 -48.60 -14.07 15.27
C LYS A 403 -49.84 -13.22 15.53
N ILE A 404 -49.68 -11.93 15.82
CA ILE A 404 -50.76 -10.94 15.78
C ILE A 404 -50.66 -10.24 14.42
N ASP A 405 -51.58 -10.52 13.49
CA ASP A 405 -51.54 -10.02 12.10
C ASP A 405 -51.36 -8.50 11.98
N GLN A 406 -51.80 -7.73 12.98
CA GLN A 406 -51.66 -6.27 13.01
C GLN A 406 -50.26 -5.82 13.45
N ALA A 407 -49.56 -6.59 14.29
CA ALA A 407 -48.23 -6.25 14.79
C ALA A 407 -47.16 -6.64 13.75
N GLU A 408 -46.87 -5.71 12.84
CA GLU A 408 -45.88 -5.91 11.78
C GLU A 408 -44.46 -5.55 12.22
N VAL A 409 -43.51 -6.41 11.86
CA VAL A 409 -42.07 -6.21 12.09
C VAL A 409 -41.35 -5.95 10.77
N LYS A 410 -40.36 -5.05 10.79
CA LYS A 410 -39.58 -4.71 9.59
C LYS A 410 -38.21 -5.38 9.64
N LEU A 411 -37.93 -6.22 8.66
CA LEU A 411 -36.70 -7.01 8.58
C LEU A 411 -36.06 -6.86 7.19
N GLU A 412 -34.77 -6.56 7.19
CA GLU A 412 -33.88 -6.62 6.04
C GLU A 412 -33.07 -7.92 6.14
N ILE A 413 -33.00 -8.68 5.05
CA ILE A 413 -32.35 -10.00 5.01
C ILE A 413 -31.37 -9.99 3.83
N SER A 414 -30.11 -10.29 4.09
CA SER A 414 -29.12 -10.55 3.05
C SER A 414 -28.59 -11.98 3.21
N VAL A 415 -28.59 -12.74 2.12
CA VAL A 415 -28.09 -14.13 2.11
C VAL A 415 -26.99 -14.28 1.09
N THR A 416 -25.76 -14.53 1.55
CA THR A 416 -24.64 -14.92 0.68
C THR A 416 -24.65 -16.43 0.51
N ALA A 417 -24.79 -16.90 -0.73
CA ALA A 417 -24.84 -18.33 -1.06
C ALA A 417 -24.00 -18.65 -2.31
N ARG A 418 -23.76 -19.94 -2.55
CA ARG A 418 -23.23 -20.46 -3.82
C ARG A 418 -23.81 -21.84 -4.11
N ILE A 419 -23.89 -22.23 -5.38
CA ILE A 419 -24.32 -23.56 -5.80
C ILE A 419 -23.07 -24.32 -6.23
N GLN A 420 -22.76 -25.46 -5.58
CA GLN A 420 -21.53 -26.20 -5.86
C GLN A 420 -21.51 -26.81 -7.26
N ASN A 421 -22.68 -27.17 -7.77
CA ASN A 421 -22.85 -27.93 -9.00
C ASN A 421 -24.19 -27.55 -9.67
N LEU A 422 -24.12 -26.96 -10.87
CA LEU A 422 -25.31 -26.54 -11.61
C LEU A 422 -26.25 -27.72 -12.00
N LYS A 423 -25.78 -28.98 -11.93
CA LYS A 423 -26.65 -30.15 -12.14
C LYS A 423 -27.74 -30.25 -11.07
N ASP A 424 -27.46 -29.79 -9.85
CA ASP A 424 -28.38 -29.91 -8.72
C ASP A 424 -29.62 -28.99 -8.88
N ILE A 425 -29.48 -27.95 -9.72
CA ILE A 425 -30.55 -27.03 -10.13
C ILE A 425 -30.95 -27.17 -11.61
N GLU A 426 -30.57 -28.27 -12.27
CA GLU A 426 -30.84 -28.51 -13.69
C GLU A 426 -32.33 -28.32 -14.06
N LYS A 427 -33.26 -28.69 -13.18
CA LYS A 427 -34.70 -28.51 -13.36
C LYS A 427 -35.13 -27.06 -13.58
N TYR A 428 -34.44 -26.10 -12.93
CA TYR A 428 -34.71 -24.66 -13.06
C TYR A 428 -34.01 -24.08 -14.30
N LEU A 429 -32.76 -24.51 -14.55
CA LEU A 429 -31.97 -24.08 -15.71
C LEU A 429 -32.57 -24.52 -17.04
N ASN A 430 -33.09 -25.76 -17.12
CA ASN A 430 -33.80 -26.27 -18.30
C ASN A 430 -35.11 -25.52 -18.59
N GLN A 431 -35.70 -24.85 -17.60
CA GLN A 431 -36.89 -24.02 -17.76
C GLN A 431 -36.57 -22.53 -17.96
N GLN A 432 -35.29 -22.16 -18.06
CA GLN A 432 -34.80 -20.78 -18.17
C GLN A 432 -35.32 -19.85 -17.05
N GLN A 433 -35.51 -20.39 -15.84
CA GLN A 433 -35.99 -19.63 -14.69
C GLN A 433 -34.83 -18.91 -13.97
N ASP A 434 -35.08 -17.70 -13.50
CA ASP A 434 -34.14 -16.97 -12.63
C ASP A 434 -34.11 -17.62 -11.23
N VAL A 435 -33.02 -18.36 -10.98
CA VAL A 435 -32.78 -19.06 -9.73
C VAL A 435 -32.61 -18.10 -8.55
N LYS A 436 -32.03 -16.90 -8.76
CA LYS A 436 -31.85 -15.91 -7.69
C LYS A 436 -33.20 -15.35 -7.26
N GLN A 437 -34.07 -15.04 -8.21
CA GLN A 437 -35.43 -14.58 -7.93
C GLN A 437 -36.27 -15.68 -7.24
N LEU A 438 -36.16 -16.94 -7.67
CA LEU A 438 -36.83 -18.07 -7.00
C LEU A 438 -36.33 -18.27 -5.56
N MET A 439 -35.01 -18.17 -5.31
CA MET A 439 -34.46 -18.24 -3.95
C MET A 439 -34.93 -17.06 -3.09
N LYS A 440 -35.02 -15.86 -3.65
CA LYS A 440 -35.57 -14.66 -2.98
C LYS A 440 -37.03 -14.83 -2.58
N GLU A 441 -37.85 -15.39 -3.46
CA GLU A 441 -39.25 -15.71 -3.18
C GLU A 441 -39.38 -16.81 -2.11
N ALA A 442 -38.51 -17.82 -2.12
CA ALA A 442 -38.45 -18.83 -1.07
C ALA A 442 -38.11 -18.22 0.30
N ILE A 443 -37.09 -17.34 0.38
CA ILE A 443 -36.71 -16.62 1.61
C ILE A 443 -37.89 -15.77 2.13
N LEU A 444 -38.54 -15.00 1.25
CA LEU A 444 -39.69 -14.15 1.60
C LEU A 444 -40.86 -14.95 2.18
N ASN A 445 -41.21 -16.07 1.53
CA ASN A 445 -42.32 -16.91 1.94
C ASN A 445 -42.03 -17.68 3.23
N GLU A 446 -40.80 -18.19 3.39
CA GLU A 446 -40.38 -18.90 4.59
C GLU A 446 -40.31 -17.96 5.80
N THR A 447 -39.72 -16.77 5.64
CA THR A 447 -39.69 -15.75 6.70
C THR A 447 -41.10 -15.34 7.13
N ARG A 448 -42.01 -15.10 6.16
CA ARG A 448 -43.41 -14.76 6.46
C ARG A 448 -44.14 -15.89 7.18
N ARG A 449 -43.85 -17.15 6.83
CA ARG A 449 -44.41 -18.34 7.50
C ARG A 449 -43.92 -18.45 8.94
N PHE A 450 -42.62 -18.26 9.17
CA PHE A 450 -42.00 -18.31 10.48
C PHE A 450 -42.49 -17.20 11.41
N LEU A 451 -42.45 -15.94 10.98
CA LEU A 451 -42.80 -14.80 11.82
C LEU A 451 -44.28 -14.80 12.25
N ARG A 452 -45.19 -15.36 11.43
CA ARG A 452 -46.60 -15.61 11.80
C ARG A 452 -46.81 -16.59 12.97
N ALA A 453 -45.77 -17.31 13.40
CA ALA A 453 -45.81 -18.14 14.60
C ALA A 453 -45.13 -17.49 15.82
N VAL A 454 -44.42 -16.37 15.62
CA VAL A 454 -43.62 -15.66 16.64
C VAL A 454 -44.48 -14.59 17.32
N GLU A 455 -44.45 -14.51 18.65
CA GLU A 455 -45.11 -13.43 19.38
C GLU A 455 -44.37 -12.09 19.17
N PRO A 456 -45.07 -10.93 19.15
CA PRO A 456 -44.43 -9.63 19.00
C PRO A 456 -43.33 -9.37 20.04
N GLU A 457 -43.55 -9.82 21.29
CA GLU A 457 -42.57 -9.69 22.38
C GLU A 457 -41.24 -10.37 22.03
N ASP A 458 -41.29 -11.60 21.53
CA ASP A 458 -40.09 -12.36 21.17
C ASP A 458 -39.29 -11.67 20.05
N PHE A 459 -39.96 -11.01 19.11
CA PHE A 459 -39.27 -10.28 18.05
C PHE A 459 -38.71 -8.92 18.51
N TYR A 460 -39.47 -8.12 19.25
CA TYR A 460 -39.00 -6.78 19.63
C TYR A 460 -37.98 -6.85 20.78
N ILE A 461 -38.22 -7.68 21.78
CA ILE A 461 -37.42 -7.76 23.00
C ILE A 461 -36.37 -8.89 22.92
N ARG A 462 -36.74 -10.08 22.41
CA ARG A 462 -35.93 -11.32 22.51
C ARG A 462 -35.33 -11.82 21.18
N PHE A 463 -35.11 -10.93 20.21
CA PHE A 463 -34.69 -11.30 18.85
C PHE A 463 -33.40 -12.14 18.83
N SER A 464 -32.34 -11.60 19.44
CA SER A 464 -30.98 -12.16 19.45
C SER A 464 -30.67 -12.95 20.73
N PHE A 465 -31.53 -12.88 21.74
CA PHE A 465 -31.28 -13.43 23.08
C PHE A 465 -32.53 -14.14 23.61
N SER A 466 -32.37 -15.40 24.06
CA SER A 466 -33.39 -16.12 24.81
C SER A 466 -32.89 -16.39 26.24
N PRO A 467 -33.71 -16.13 27.28
CA PRO A 467 -33.30 -16.33 28.67
C PRO A 467 -33.04 -17.81 29.04
N ASP A 468 -33.69 -18.75 28.36
CA ASP A 468 -33.72 -20.17 28.75
C ASP A 468 -32.67 -21.04 28.02
N GLY A 469 -31.69 -20.42 27.36
CA GLY A 469 -30.68 -21.13 26.56
C GLY A 469 -31.17 -21.68 25.22
N GLU A 470 -32.44 -21.46 24.89
CA GLU A 470 -32.96 -21.72 23.55
C GLU A 470 -32.35 -20.78 22.49
N LYS A 471 -32.43 -21.19 21.21
CA LYS A 471 -32.14 -20.30 20.09
C LYS A 471 -33.15 -19.13 20.05
N GLY A 472 -32.67 -17.90 19.96
CA GLY A 472 -33.48 -16.71 19.72
C GLY A 472 -34.18 -16.72 18.36
N VAL A 473 -35.11 -15.78 18.14
CA VAL A 473 -35.86 -15.64 16.88
C VAL A 473 -34.91 -15.50 15.67
N GLU A 474 -33.83 -14.74 15.83
CA GLU A 474 -32.79 -14.53 14.84
C GLU A 474 -32.14 -15.85 14.40
N GLN A 475 -31.58 -16.63 15.33
CA GLN A 475 -30.90 -17.89 15.01
C GLN A 475 -31.88 -18.94 14.48
N LYS A 476 -33.10 -19.03 15.04
CA LYS A 476 -34.15 -19.93 14.53
C LYS A 476 -34.50 -19.63 13.06
N LEU A 477 -34.50 -18.35 12.66
CA LEU A 477 -34.73 -17.94 11.27
C LEU A 477 -33.49 -18.17 10.38
N ILE A 478 -32.27 -17.92 10.88
CA ILE A 478 -31.01 -18.21 10.14
C ILE A 478 -30.93 -19.70 9.78
N ASP A 479 -31.18 -20.59 10.75
CA ASP A 479 -31.16 -22.03 10.54
C ASP A 479 -32.22 -22.43 9.50
N LEU A 480 -33.46 -21.96 9.66
CA LEU A 480 -34.58 -22.27 8.77
C LEU A 480 -34.34 -21.83 7.31
N LEU A 481 -33.77 -20.63 7.11
CA LEU A 481 -33.41 -20.14 5.77
C LEU A 481 -32.23 -20.94 5.18
N THR A 482 -31.27 -21.31 6.02
CA THR A 482 -30.11 -22.14 5.62
C THR A 482 -30.58 -23.52 5.14
N ASP A 483 -31.42 -24.20 5.93
CA ASP A 483 -31.98 -25.50 5.59
C ASP A 483 -32.84 -25.42 4.32
N LYS A 484 -33.74 -24.42 4.23
CA LYS A 484 -34.64 -24.23 3.09
C LYS A 484 -33.90 -24.07 1.76
N LEU A 485 -32.82 -23.27 1.72
CA LEU A 485 -32.03 -23.07 0.52
C LEU A 485 -31.11 -24.27 0.20
N SER A 486 -30.60 -24.94 1.24
CA SER A 486 -29.81 -26.17 1.11
C SER A 486 -30.65 -27.35 0.60
N ASP A 487 -31.91 -27.44 0.98
CA ASP A 487 -32.79 -28.54 0.57
C ASP A 487 -33.38 -28.35 -0.83
N GLU A 488 -33.91 -27.15 -1.13
CA GLU A 488 -34.66 -26.93 -2.37
C GLU A 488 -33.77 -26.59 -3.58
N PHE A 489 -32.69 -25.84 -3.36
CA PHE A 489 -31.78 -25.32 -4.39
C PHE A 489 -30.38 -25.93 -4.33
N LYS A 490 -30.09 -26.80 -3.33
CA LYS A 490 -28.76 -27.35 -3.05
C LYS A 490 -27.67 -26.27 -2.92
N ALA A 491 -28.07 -25.09 -2.45
CA ALA A 491 -27.18 -23.97 -2.23
C ALA A 491 -26.38 -24.19 -0.94
N THR A 492 -25.07 -23.99 -1.00
CA THR A 492 -24.25 -23.78 0.19
C THR A 492 -24.45 -22.34 0.65
N VAL A 493 -25.22 -22.15 1.72
CA VAL A 493 -25.35 -20.84 2.37
C VAL A 493 -24.07 -20.56 3.16
N ILE A 494 -23.46 -19.40 2.90
CA ILE A 494 -22.20 -18.97 3.51
C ILE A 494 -22.48 -18.02 4.67
N LYS A 495 -23.49 -17.14 4.51
CA LYS A 495 -23.88 -16.15 5.50
C LYS A 495 -25.36 -15.81 5.36
N VAL A 496 -26.03 -15.57 6.48
CA VAL A 496 -27.35 -14.93 6.55
C VAL A 496 -27.22 -13.76 7.53
N ASP A 497 -27.41 -12.54 7.05
CA ASP A 497 -27.49 -11.33 7.87
C ASP A 497 -28.96 -10.94 8.04
N LEU A 498 -29.39 -10.78 9.30
CA LEU A 498 -30.74 -10.36 9.66
C LEU A 498 -30.68 -9.00 10.36
N LYS A 499 -31.19 -7.96 9.71
CA LYS A 499 -31.18 -6.60 10.26
C LYS A 499 -32.59 -6.12 10.57
N ARG A 500 -32.90 -6.03 11.86
CA ARG A 500 -34.11 -5.37 12.36
C ARG A 500 -34.07 -3.89 11.98
N LEU A 501 -35.16 -3.41 11.40
CA LEU A 501 -35.37 -1.98 11.14
C LEU A 501 -36.49 -1.46 12.04
N ASN A 502 -36.43 -0.18 12.40
CA ASN A 502 -37.49 0.42 13.21
C ASN A 502 -38.82 0.41 12.45
N THR A 503 -39.90 0.22 13.21
CA THR A 503 -41.28 0.45 12.83
C THR A 503 -41.86 1.55 13.71
N GLU A 504 -42.97 2.18 13.31
CA GLU A 504 -43.68 3.16 14.15
C GLU A 504 -43.97 2.61 15.57
N LEU A 505 -44.26 1.30 15.66
CA LEU A 505 -44.50 0.60 16.92
C LEU A 505 -43.22 0.52 17.78
N ALA A 506 -42.08 0.19 17.18
CA ALA A 506 -40.78 0.13 17.86
C ALA A 506 -40.27 1.51 18.31
N ASP A 507 -40.44 2.54 17.46
CA ASP A 507 -40.06 3.92 17.81
C ASP A 507 -40.93 4.46 18.95
N ARG A 508 -42.24 4.15 18.94
CA ARG A 508 -43.15 4.51 20.03
C ARG A 508 -42.82 3.79 21.34
N LEU A 509 -42.54 2.47 21.29
CA LEU A 509 -42.13 1.71 22.48
C LEU A 509 -40.85 2.31 23.09
N ARG A 510 -39.82 2.53 22.26
CA ARG A 510 -38.56 3.14 22.69
C ARG A 510 -38.76 4.56 23.23
N GLY A 511 -39.71 5.33 22.69
CA GLY A 511 -40.07 6.66 23.21
C GLY A 511 -40.68 6.62 24.62
N LEU A 512 -41.48 5.60 24.93
CA LEU A 512 -42.05 5.41 26.28
C LEU A 512 -40.99 4.90 27.28
N GLU A 513 -40.13 3.96 26.87
CA GLU A 513 -39.06 3.38 27.70
C GLU A 513 -37.91 4.37 27.97
N ALA A 514 -37.51 5.17 26.98
CA ALA A 514 -36.40 6.13 27.10
C ALA A 514 -36.79 7.43 27.83
N SER A 515 -38.07 7.60 28.16
CA SER A 515 -38.55 8.80 28.85
C SER A 515 -38.21 8.79 30.34
N LEU A 516 -37.85 9.96 30.86
CA LEU A 516 -37.57 10.13 32.29
C LEU A 516 -38.78 9.73 33.16
N PRO A 517 -38.57 9.16 34.36
CA PRO A 517 -39.67 8.74 35.23
C PRO A 517 -40.70 9.87 35.48
N CYS A 518 -41.91 9.64 34.99
CA CYS A 518 -42.99 10.60 34.96
C CYS A 518 -43.57 10.78 36.36
N LYS A 519 -43.76 12.03 36.79
CA LYS A 519 -44.33 12.37 38.09
C LYS A 519 -45.84 12.27 38.04
N PHE A 520 -46.45 11.68 39.07
CA PHE A 520 -47.89 11.74 39.29
C PHE A 520 -48.19 12.36 40.66
N GLY A 521 -49.37 12.94 40.80
CA GLY A 521 -49.91 13.35 42.10
C GLY A 521 -51.39 13.69 42.02
N PHE A 522 -52.17 13.25 43.00
CA PHE A 522 -53.63 13.38 43.03
C PHE A 522 -54.09 13.58 44.47
N LYS A 523 -55.36 13.98 44.65
CA LYS A 523 -55.92 14.29 45.97
C LYS A 523 -57.14 13.42 46.25
N VAL A 524 -57.18 12.81 47.42
CA VAL A 524 -58.22 11.87 47.85
C VAL A 524 -58.98 12.48 49.02
N ASN A 525 -60.32 12.39 48.99
CA ASN A 525 -61.17 12.71 50.13
C ASN A 525 -61.52 11.37 50.83
N PRO A 526 -61.25 11.17 52.12
CA PRO A 526 -61.57 9.90 52.78
C PRO A 526 -63.08 9.62 52.87
N LEU A 527 -63.50 8.37 52.64
CA LEU A 527 -64.91 7.96 52.59
C LEU A 527 -65.69 8.31 53.88
N THR A 528 -65.05 8.18 55.03
CA THR A 528 -65.63 8.43 56.36
C THR A 528 -65.67 9.92 56.74
N GLY A 529 -65.28 10.81 55.83
CA GLY A 529 -64.91 12.19 56.14
C GLY A 529 -63.50 12.26 56.74
N GLY A 530 -62.86 13.41 56.58
CA GLY A 530 -61.48 13.65 56.99
C GLY A 530 -60.88 14.84 56.25
N GLU A 531 -59.58 15.06 56.41
CA GLU A 531 -58.86 16.02 55.59
C GLU A 531 -58.52 15.43 54.20
N GLN A 532 -58.41 16.29 53.19
CA GLN A 532 -58.01 15.87 51.84
C GLN A 532 -56.52 15.50 51.81
N ILE A 533 -56.21 14.24 51.53
CA ILE A 533 -54.84 13.72 51.49
C ILE A 533 -54.30 13.80 50.06
N THR A 534 -53.12 14.39 49.88
CA THR A 534 -52.45 14.46 48.57
C THR A 534 -51.46 13.31 48.46
N PHE A 535 -51.62 12.45 47.45
CA PHE A 535 -50.64 11.41 47.11
C PHE A 535 -49.76 11.88 45.95
N PHE A 536 -48.50 11.44 45.94
CA PHE A 536 -47.54 11.76 44.88
C PHE A 536 -46.52 10.63 44.69
N GLY A 537 -45.92 10.59 43.50
CA GLY A 537 -44.93 9.57 43.17
C GLY A 537 -44.36 9.72 41.77
N LYS A 538 -43.67 8.67 41.32
CA LYS A 538 -43.11 8.55 39.98
C LYS A 538 -43.33 7.13 39.45
N PHE A 539 -43.62 7.05 38.16
CA PHE A 539 -43.67 5.79 37.43
C PHE A 539 -42.79 5.85 36.18
N GLN A 540 -42.47 4.69 35.64
CA GLN A 540 -41.85 4.53 34.32
C GLN A 540 -42.58 3.41 33.56
N VAL A 541 -42.51 3.45 32.23
CA VAL A 541 -42.94 2.34 31.37
C VAL A 541 -41.74 1.40 31.20
N ASP A 542 -41.88 0.15 31.62
CA ASP A 542 -40.83 -0.87 31.50
C ASP A 542 -40.90 -1.61 30.15
N GLY A 543 -42.04 -1.53 29.46
CA GLY A 543 -42.28 -2.17 28.17
C GLY A 543 -43.78 -2.39 27.88
N VAL A 544 -44.08 -3.31 26.97
CA VAL A 544 -45.44 -3.79 26.69
C VAL A 544 -45.70 -5.04 27.54
N ASP A 545 -46.87 -5.14 28.16
CA ASP A 545 -47.29 -6.35 28.87
C ASP A 545 -47.52 -7.50 27.86
N PRO A 546 -47.18 -8.77 28.16
CA PRO A 546 -47.38 -9.89 27.25
C PRO A 546 -48.84 -10.05 26.77
N SER A 547 -49.82 -9.72 27.61
CA SER A 547 -51.25 -9.70 27.26
C SER A 547 -51.71 -8.37 26.61
N GLY A 548 -50.88 -7.34 26.69
CA GLY A 548 -51.20 -5.96 26.34
C GLY A 548 -50.96 -5.57 24.89
N TRP A 549 -50.19 -6.33 24.11
CA TRP A 549 -49.76 -5.96 22.74
C TRP A 549 -50.88 -5.47 21.82
N TYR A 550 -52.07 -6.09 21.87
CA TYR A 550 -53.23 -5.66 21.10
C TYR A 550 -53.73 -4.25 21.50
N GLN A 551 -53.84 -3.96 22.80
CA GLN A 551 -54.26 -2.64 23.28
C GLN A 551 -53.18 -1.58 23.01
N PHE A 552 -51.91 -1.95 23.21
CA PHE A 552 -50.77 -1.09 22.92
C PHE A 552 -50.77 -0.68 21.46
N GLN A 553 -50.92 -1.60 20.52
CA GLN A 553 -51.03 -1.23 19.11
C GLN A 553 -52.24 -0.33 18.83
N LYS A 554 -53.43 -0.72 19.33
CA LYS A 554 -54.69 -0.03 19.04
C LYS A 554 -54.73 1.41 19.55
N ARG A 555 -54.07 1.72 20.67
CA ARG A 555 -54.08 3.06 21.28
C ARG A 555 -52.75 3.78 21.06
N LYS A 556 -52.78 4.91 20.36
CA LYS A 556 -51.62 5.82 20.22
C LYS A 556 -51.53 6.76 21.42
N SER A 557 -51.19 6.22 22.57
CA SER A 557 -51.18 6.95 23.85
C SER A 557 -49.81 7.51 24.22
N SER A 558 -49.80 8.71 24.79
CA SER A 558 -48.61 9.35 25.36
C SER A 558 -48.41 8.98 26.83
N LEU A 559 -47.30 9.46 27.44
CA LEU A 559 -47.07 9.28 28.88
C LEU A 559 -48.03 10.10 29.73
N GLU A 560 -48.54 11.21 29.21
CA GLU A 560 -49.60 11.99 29.85
C GLU A 560 -50.91 11.20 29.89
N ASP A 561 -51.32 10.58 28.78
CA ASP A 561 -52.53 9.73 28.75
C ASP A 561 -52.43 8.58 29.76
N ILE A 562 -51.28 7.92 29.82
CA ILE A 562 -51.01 6.83 30.77
C ILE A 562 -51.04 7.37 32.20
N ARG A 563 -50.36 8.49 32.48
CA ARG A 563 -50.31 9.14 33.80
C ARG A 563 -51.71 9.49 34.30
N ASP A 564 -52.51 10.17 33.48
CA ASP A 564 -53.79 10.72 33.89
C ASP A 564 -54.79 9.58 34.18
N HIS A 565 -54.75 8.49 33.41
CA HIS A 565 -55.59 7.32 33.65
C HIS A 565 -55.19 6.53 34.90
N ILE A 566 -53.89 6.31 35.16
CA ILE A 566 -53.47 5.61 36.40
C ILE A 566 -53.69 6.48 37.64
N GLN A 567 -53.62 7.82 37.51
CA GLN A 567 -54.03 8.74 38.57
C GLN A 567 -55.53 8.62 38.85
N GLU A 568 -56.37 8.59 37.83
CA GLU A 568 -57.82 8.43 37.97
C GLU A 568 -58.17 7.08 38.62
N ALA A 569 -57.62 5.97 38.15
CA ALA A 569 -57.88 4.64 38.71
C ALA A 569 -57.42 4.50 40.18
N ALA A 570 -56.27 5.08 40.52
CA ALA A 570 -55.78 5.11 41.89
C ALA A 570 -56.63 6.04 42.79
N TRP A 571 -57.02 7.22 42.30
CA TRP A 571 -57.92 8.13 43.02
C TRP A 571 -59.28 7.47 43.31
N GLN A 572 -59.94 6.92 42.28
CA GLN A 572 -61.25 6.25 42.42
C GLN A 572 -61.20 5.12 43.44
N THR A 573 -60.12 4.35 43.48
CA THR A 573 -59.99 3.25 44.45
C THR A 573 -59.73 3.77 45.86
N LEU A 574 -58.80 4.73 46.02
CA LEU A 574 -58.44 5.27 47.33
C LEU A 574 -59.52 6.17 47.96
N GLU A 575 -60.43 6.76 47.17
CA GLU A 575 -61.60 7.49 47.70
C GLU A 575 -62.60 6.57 48.43
N THR A 576 -62.54 5.24 48.21
CA THR A 576 -63.34 4.26 48.95
C THR A 576 -62.77 3.90 50.34
N PHE A 577 -61.56 4.38 50.68
CA PHE A 577 -60.88 4.02 51.92
C PHE A 577 -61.26 5.00 53.06
N SER A 578 -61.32 4.51 54.30
CA SER A 578 -61.48 5.39 55.48
C SER A 578 -60.19 6.16 55.77
N SER A 579 -60.28 7.28 56.49
CA SER A 579 -59.12 8.13 56.79
C SER A 579 -58.02 7.36 57.53
N GLU A 580 -58.39 6.44 58.42
CA GLU A 580 -57.46 5.61 59.20
C GLU A 580 -56.50 4.79 58.31
N HIS A 581 -56.98 4.31 57.15
CA HIS A 581 -56.16 3.53 56.20
C HIS A 581 -55.31 4.41 55.26
N LEU A 582 -55.61 5.70 55.17
CA LEU A 582 -54.90 6.67 54.32
C LEU A 582 -53.87 7.51 55.12
N GLU A 583 -54.04 7.59 56.44
CA GLU A 583 -53.23 8.44 57.32
C GLU A 583 -51.96 7.75 57.89
N PHE A 584 -51.74 6.45 57.70
CA PHE A 584 -50.57 5.65 58.13
C PHE A 584 -49.86 6.07 59.44
N LYS A 585 -50.02 5.29 60.50
CA LYS A 585 -49.27 5.47 61.75
C LYS A 585 -47.97 4.65 61.77
N TRP A 586 -47.86 3.62 60.92
CA TRP A 586 -46.73 2.69 60.89
C TRP A 586 -46.21 2.40 59.48
N TYR A 587 -44.95 1.97 59.38
CA TYR A 587 -44.29 1.68 58.08
C TYR A 587 -44.95 0.55 57.29
N GLU A 588 -45.47 -0.48 57.98
CA GLU A 588 -46.13 -1.64 57.38
C GLU A 588 -47.44 -1.26 56.65
N GLU A 589 -48.19 -0.30 57.20
CA GLU A 589 -49.41 0.25 56.59
C GLU A 589 -49.08 1.04 55.31
N GLN A 590 -47.97 1.80 55.33
CA GLN A 590 -47.48 2.57 54.18
C GLN A 590 -47.05 1.66 53.02
N GLU A 591 -46.29 0.59 53.29
CA GLU A 591 -45.90 -0.37 52.25
C GLU A 591 -47.11 -1.13 51.70
N SER A 592 -48.05 -1.53 52.56
CA SER A 592 -49.28 -2.21 52.13
C SER A 592 -50.11 -1.39 51.13
N LEU A 593 -50.31 -0.08 51.38
CA LEU A 593 -51.03 0.77 50.43
C LEU A 593 -50.19 1.08 49.18
N LYS A 594 -48.86 1.18 49.31
CA LYS A 594 -47.95 1.35 48.17
C LYS A 594 -48.03 0.15 47.22
N GLU A 595 -48.02 -1.07 47.74
CA GLU A 595 -48.20 -2.30 46.95
C GLU A 595 -49.60 -2.37 46.32
N ALA A 596 -50.66 -2.13 47.09
CA ALA A 596 -52.03 -2.12 46.57
C ALA A 596 -52.22 -1.08 45.45
N THR A 597 -51.73 0.15 45.67
CA THR A 597 -51.82 1.25 44.69
C THR A 597 -51.00 0.94 43.44
N ALA A 598 -49.78 0.40 43.60
CA ALA A 598 -48.95 0.00 42.48
C ALA A 598 -49.61 -1.11 41.64
N HIS A 599 -50.23 -2.11 42.29
CA HIS A 599 -50.98 -3.16 41.60
C HIS A 599 -52.17 -2.62 40.80
N ILE A 600 -52.96 -1.72 41.39
CA ILE A 600 -54.10 -1.05 40.72
C ILE A 600 -53.61 -0.23 39.52
N MET A 601 -52.57 0.59 39.70
CA MET A 601 -51.99 1.40 38.63
C MET A 601 -51.44 0.54 37.49
N GLN A 602 -50.72 -0.55 37.81
CA GLN A 602 -50.20 -1.49 36.82
C GLN A 602 -51.34 -2.18 36.05
N GLN A 603 -52.33 -2.73 36.76
CA GLN A 603 -53.47 -3.40 36.14
C GLN A 603 -54.26 -2.45 35.23
N SER A 604 -54.50 -1.20 35.67
CA SER A 604 -55.14 -0.16 34.86
C SER A 604 -54.32 0.17 33.59
N ALA A 605 -53.01 0.36 33.71
CA ALA A 605 -52.12 0.64 32.58
C ALA A 605 -52.11 -0.52 31.56
N THR A 606 -52.04 -1.76 32.03
CA THR A 606 -52.09 -2.97 31.18
C THR A 606 -53.45 -3.10 30.49
N GLN A 607 -54.57 -2.94 31.20
CA GLN A 607 -55.90 -3.10 30.61
C GLN A 607 -56.27 -1.97 29.63
N ALA A 608 -55.88 -0.74 29.94
CA ALA A 608 -56.20 0.42 29.11
C ALA A 608 -55.26 0.59 27.92
N PHE A 609 -53.95 0.44 28.11
CA PHE A 609 -52.93 0.78 27.11
C PHE A 609 -51.99 -0.36 26.76
N GLY A 610 -52.10 -1.51 27.42
CA GLY A 610 -51.25 -2.67 27.16
C GLY A 610 -49.80 -2.54 27.63
N VAL A 611 -49.45 -1.50 28.38
CA VAL A 611 -48.08 -1.27 28.86
C VAL A 611 -47.87 -1.84 30.26
N ALA A 612 -46.65 -2.33 30.51
CA ALA A 612 -46.18 -2.64 31.84
C ALA A 612 -45.53 -1.38 32.45
N ILE A 613 -45.99 -0.97 33.64
CA ILE A 613 -45.42 0.17 34.37
C ILE A 613 -44.84 -0.25 35.71
N ARG A 614 -43.84 0.49 36.17
CA ARG A 614 -43.20 0.33 37.48
C ARG A 614 -43.32 1.62 38.29
N ILE A 615 -43.89 1.52 39.49
CA ILE A 615 -43.92 2.64 40.46
C ILE A 615 -42.57 2.69 41.17
N LEU A 616 -41.82 3.78 40.97
CA LEU A 616 -40.49 3.96 41.57
C LEU A 616 -40.56 4.53 42.99
N ASN A 617 -41.50 5.43 43.24
CA ASN A 617 -41.81 5.91 44.57
C ASN A 617 -43.28 6.31 44.70
N PHE A 618 -43.79 6.23 45.92
CA PHE A 618 -45.13 6.60 46.32
C PHE A 618 -45.07 7.17 47.74
N GLY A 619 -45.79 8.27 47.97
CA GLY A 619 -45.86 8.92 49.28
C GLY A 619 -47.08 9.83 49.39
N ARG A 620 -47.40 10.26 50.61
CA ARG A 620 -48.45 11.23 50.89
C ARG A 620 -47.91 12.56 51.43
N GLY A 621 -48.66 13.62 51.21
CA GLY A 621 -48.50 14.89 51.90
C GLY A 621 -48.92 14.78 53.36
N ILE A 622 -48.30 15.62 54.18
CA ILE A 622 -48.65 15.83 55.58
C ILE A 622 -49.99 16.58 55.63
N THR A 623 -50.91 16.17 56.49
CA THR A 623 -52.20 16.87 56.67
C THR A 623 -52.04 18.15 57.49
N GLU A 624 -52.93 19.14 57.32
CA GLU A 624 -53.00 20.33 58.18
C GLU A 624 -53.28 19.95 59.65
N TYR A 625 -53.96 18.84 59.93
CA TYR A 625 -54.05 18.30 61.30
C TYR A 625 -52.68 17.89 61.86
N GLU A 626 -51.90 17.10 61.11
CA GLU A 626 -50.55 16.67 61.50
C GLU A 626 -49.57 17.84 61.60
N LYS A 627 -49.70 18.81 60.71
CA LYS A 627 -48.94 20.07 60.73
C LYS A 627 -49.26 20.89 61.97
N LYS A 628 -50.54 21.05 62.33
CA LYS A 628 -50.98 21.69 63.59
C LYS A 628 -50.52 20.90 64.83
N GLN A 629 -50.59 19.57 64.82
CA GLN A 629 -50.02 18.70 65.87
C GLN A 629 -48.50 18.95 66.02
N GLY A 630 -47.76 19.00 64.91
CA GLY A 630 -46.33 19.28 64.89
C GLY A 630 -46.00 20.69 65.40
N GLU A 631 -46.77 21.71 65.02
CA GLU A 631 -46.66 23.07 65.54
C GLU A 631 -46.99 23.15 67.04
N LEU A 632 -48.03 22.45 67.50
CA LEU A 632 -48.42 22.41 68.91
C LEU A 632 -47.35 21.71 69.75
N LYS A 633 -46.80 20.60 69.25
CA LYS A 633 -45.71 19.85 69.89
C LYS A 633 -44.43 20.68 69.96
N ARG A 634 -44.07 21.41 68.89
CA ARG A 634 -42.97 22.39 68.89
C ARG A 634 -43.20 23.51 69.91
N LYS A 635 -44.41 24.07 70.00
CA LYS A 635 -44.76 25.08 71.02
C LYS A 635 -44.66 24.52 72.44
N LEU A 636 -45.12 23.30 72.67
CA LEU A 636 -45.02 22.62 73.97
C LEU A 636 -43.56 22.31 74.35
N GLU A 637 -42.72 21.92 73.39
CA GLU A 637 -41.28 21.74 73.59
C GLU A 637 -40.56 23.08 73.87
N GLN A 638 -40.96 24.16 73.20
CA GLN A 638 -40.50 25.52 73.51
C GLN A 638 -40.94 25.99 74.92
N GLU A 639 -42.17 25.72 75.35
CA GLU A 639 -42.62 26.01 76.72
C GLU A 639 -41.86 25.19 77.77
N LYS A 640 -41.56 23.91 77.50
CA LYS A 640 -40.73 23.07 78.37
C LYS A 640 -39.32 23.63 78.51
N LEU A 641 -38.70 24.08 77.41
CA LEU A 641 -37.42 24.78 77.41
C LEU A 641 -37.47 26.06 78.25
N LEU A 642 -38.48 26.92 78.03
CA LEU A 642 -38.70 28.16 78.79
C LEU A 642 -38.98 27.93 80.29
N ARG A 643 -39.54 26.78 80.67
CA ARG A 643 -39.66 26.37 82.08
C ARG A 643 -38.31 25.98 82.67
N LEU A 644 -37.54 25.14 81.99
CA LEU A 644 -36.19 24.74 82.43
C LEU A 644 -35.27 25.96 82.63
N GLU A 645 -35.35 26.92 81.70
CA GLU A 645 -34.57 28.15 81.74
C GLU A 645 -34.95 29.04 82.96
N ARG A 646 -36.24 29.09 83.30
CA ARG A 646 -36.73 29.76 84.52
C ARG A 646 -36.31 29.06 85.81
N GLU A 647 -36.28 27.72 85.82
CA GLU A 647 -35.80 26.94 86.98
C GLU A 647 -34.29 27.12 87.20
N LEU A 648 -33.50 27.19 86.13
CA LEU A 648 -32.08 27.53 86.19
C LEU A 648 -31.84 28.94 86.74
N LEU A 649 -32.61 29.93 86.29
CA LEU A 649 -32.50 31.31 86.77
C LEU A 649 -32.83 31.43 88.27
N ASN A 650 -33.96 30.85 88.71
CA ASN A 650 -34.34 30.79 90.12
C ASN A 650 -33.28 30.10 91.01
N LYS A 651 -32.54 29.13 90.45
CA LYS A 651 -31.46 28.42 91.17
C LYS A 651 -30.20 29.27 91.32
N GLN A 652 -29.89 30.13 90.34
CA GLN A 652 -28.83 31.13 90.44
C GLN A 652 -29.20 32.24 91.44
N GLU A 653 -30.43 32.75 91.41
CA GLU A 653 -30.88 33.82 92.32
C GLU A 653 -30.84 33.40 93.80
N ARG A 654 -31.19 32.14 94.10
CA ARG A 654 -31.04 31.58 95.46
C ARG A 654 -29.57 31.52 95.92
N GLN A 655 -28.63 31.17 95.03
CA GLN A 655 -27.21 31.15 95.37
C GLN A 655 -26.64 32.55 95.65
N THR A 656 -27.13 33.59 94.96
CA THR A 656 -26.77 34.97 95.29
C THR A 656 -27.39 35.43 96.62
N PHE A 657 -28.64 35.08 96.91
CA PHE A 657 -29.35 35.45 98.13
C PHE A 657 -28.67 34.89 99.40
N ASP A 658 -28.29 33.60 99.39
CA ASP A 658 -27.55 32.94 100.50
C ASP A 658 -26.18 33.59 100.77
N SER A 659 -25.59 34.26 99.78
CA SER A 659 -24.29 34.95 99.92
C SER A 659 -24.42 36.33 100.57
N GLU A 660 -25.52 37.05 100.33
CA GLU A 660 -25.79 38.37 100.93
C GLU A 660 -26.23 38.25 102.40
N LEU A 661 -27.07 37.25 102.72
CA LEU A 661 -27.52 36.96 104.09
C LEU A 661 -26.35 36.74 105.07
N LYS A 662 -25.30 36.02 104.64
CA LYS A 662 -24.09 35.79 105.44
C LYS A 662 -23.24 37.04 105.68
N GLN A 663 -23.38 38.09 104.86
CA GLN A 663 -22.67 39.37 105.08
C GLN A 663 -23.44 40.30 106.03
N LEU A 664 -24.77 40.22 106.06
CA LEU A 664 -25.61 41.04 106.95
C LEU A 664 -25.51 40.59 108.42
N ALA A 665 -25.54 39.28 108.69
CA ALA A 665 -25.39 38.75 110.06
C ALA A 665 -24.10 39.23 110.76
N LYS A 666 -22.98 39.29 110.02
CA LYS A 666 -21.69 39.79 110.56
C LYS A 666 -21.66 41.29 110.89
N LYS A 667 -22.68 42.08 110.49
CA LYS A 667 -22.78 43.51 110.78
C LYS A 667 -23.68 43.85 111.98
N SER A 668 -24.69 43.05 112.28
CA SER A 668 -25.61 43.30 113.41
C SER A 668 -24.95 43.03 114.76
N ASP A 669 -24.25 41.90 114.91
CA ASP A 669 -23.68 41.49 116.20
C ASP A 669 -22.59 42.44 116.71
N LYS A 670 -21.77 42.98 115.80
CA LYS A 670 -20.72 43.95 116.16
C LYS A 670 -21.30 45.21 116.81
N LYS A 671 -22.42 45.72 116.28
CA LYS A 671 -23.03 46.98 116.73
C LYS A 671 -23.69 46.86 118.11
N ARG A 672 -24.19 45.67 118.46
CA ARG A 672 -24.83 45.39 119.76
C ARG A 672 -23.79 45.16 120.88
N TYR A 673 -22.61 44.64 120.54
CA TYR A 673 -21.48 44.52 121.48
C TYR A 673 -20.92 45.89 121.90
N GLU A 674 -20.79 46.84 120.94
CA GLU A 674 -20.34 48.21 121.21
C GLU A 674 -21.28 48.95 122.17
N GLN A 675 -22.60 48.70 122.11
CA GLN A 675 -23.60 49.30 123.03
C GLN A 675 -23.50 48.77 124.47
N LEU A 676 -23.18 47.49 124.67
CA LEU A 676 -23.05 46.91 126.02
C LEU A 676 -21.81 47.44 126.75
N LEU A 677 -20.72 47.68 126.02
CA LEU A 677 -19.52 48.33 126.57
C LEU A 677 -19.80 49.77 127.00
N GLN A 678 -20.54 50.53 126.20
CA GLN A 678 -20.87 51.93 126.52
C GLN A 678 -21.77 52.02 127.77
N LYS A 679 -22.74 51.11 127.91
CA LYS A 679 -23.60 51.03 129.11
C LYS A 679 -22.84 50.62 130.37
N ARG A 680 -21.77 49.83 130.23
CA ARG A 680 -20.85 49.49 131.34
C ARG A 680 -20.05 50.71 131.81
N GLU A 681 -19.65 51.59 130.91
CA GLU A 681 -18.95 52.84 131.29
C GLU A 681 -19.90 53.81 132.03
N GLU A 682 -21.14 53.99 131.55
CA GLU A 682 -22.15 54.83 132.22
C GLU A 682 -22.47 54.34 133.65
N MET A 683 -22.63 53.02 133.87
CA MET A 683 -22.86 52.46 135.21
C MET A 683 -21.66 52.55 136.16
N ILE A 684 -20.45 52.86 135.67
CA ILE A 684 -19.25 53.05 136.49
C ILE A 684 -19.02 54.54 136.82
N GLU A 685 -19.42 55.48 135.95
CA GLU A 685 -19.23 56.92 136.21
C GLU A 685 -20.25 57.52 137.21
N ASP A 686 -21.49 57.03 137.27
CA ASP A 686 -22.55 57.64 138.11
C ASP A 686 -22.54 57.22 139.60
N GLY A 687 -21.61 56.37 140.02
CA GLY A 687 -21.23 56.20 141.44
C GLY A 687 -22.27 55.62 142.41
N LEU A 688 -23.40 55.07 141.91
CA LEU A 688 -24.43 54.40 142.71
C LEU A 688 -24.33 52.87 142.59
N ILE A 689 -23.34 52.30 143.27
CA ILE A 689 -23.28 50.86 143.57
C ILE A 689 -23.62 50.67 145.05
N ASP A 690 -24.90 50.54 145.36
CA ASP A 690 -25.37 49.92 146.61
C ASP A 690 -25.87 48.47 146.38
N ASP A 691 -26.17 48.08 145.13
CA ASP A 691 -26.45 46.69 144.73
C ASP A 691 -25.37 46.20 143.74
N ALA A 692 -24.44 45.37 144.22
CA ALA A 692 -23.33 44.85 143.42
C ALA A 692 -23.74 43.77 142.39
N ASP A 693 -24.97 43.25 142.50
CA ASP A 693 -25.44 42.12 141.69
C ASP A 693 -25.76 42.52 140.24
N GLU A 694 -26.28 43.73 139.97
CA GLU A 694 -26.56 44.18 138.60
C GLU A 694 -25.29 44.32 137.75
N LEU A 695 -24.19 44.78 138.35
CA LEU A 695 -22.91 44.90 137.65
C LEU A 695 -22.32 43.51 137.31
N ALA A 696 -22.54 42.52 138.18
CA ALA A 696 -22.11 41.14 137.97
C ALA A 696 -22.91 40.42 136.87
N GLU A 697 -24.22 40.66 136.76
CA GLU A 697 -25.01 40.17 135.62
C GLU A 697 -24.55 40.80 134.30
N LEU A 698 -24.26 42.11 134.28
CA LEU A 698 -23.81 42.79 133.07
C LEU A 698 -22.42 42.33 132.59
N GLU A 699 -21.49 42.06 133.53
CA GLU A 699 -20.19 41.46 133.18
C GLU A 699 -20.32 39.99 132.73
N ALA A 700 -21.29 39.23 133.27
CA ALA A 700 -21.59 37.89 132.78
C ALA A 700 -22.18 37.90 131.35
N GLU A 701 -23.05 38.86 131.02
CA GLU A 701 -23.65 38.99 129.67
C GLU A 701 -22.61 39.39 128.62
N ILE A 702 -21.68 40.30 128.95
CA ILE A 702 -20.55 40.66 128.08
C ILE A 702 -19.64 39.43 127.85
N LEU A 703 -19.39 38.62 128.89
CA LEU A 703 -18.55 37.43 128.78
C LEU A 703 -19.21 36.30 127.95
N ASP A 704 -20.52 36.10 128.10
CA ASP A 704 -21.30 35.14 127.29
C ASP A 704 -21.37 35.56 125.81
N LYS A 705 -21.57 36.85 125.53
CA LYS A 705 -21.53 37.41 124.17
C LYS A 705 -20.16 37.25 123.49
N ASN A 706 -19.07 37.45 124.23
CA ASN A 706 -17.71 37.29 123.69
C ASN A 706 -17.31 35.80 123.49
N LYS A 707 -18.12 34.85 123.97
CA LYS A 707 -17.93 33.40 123.82
C LYS A 707 -18.83 32.76 122.75
N LYS A 708 -19.86 33.48 122.28
CA LYS A 708 -20.87 33.00 121.31
C LYS A 708 -20.66 33.47 119.87
N THR A 709 -19.54 34.14 119.57
CA THR A 709 -19.23 34.67 118.24
C THR A 709 -18.62 33.67 117.24
N GLU A 710 -18.42 32.39 117.62
CA GLU A 710 -17.90 31.35 116.72
C GLU A 710 -18.90 30.25 116.29
N ASP A 711 -20.03 30.04 117.00
CA ASP A 711 -21.09 29.10 116.56
C ASP A 711 -22.45 29.47 117.18
N ASP A 712 -23.30 30.23 116.47
CA ASP A 712 -24.66 29.77 116.12
C ASP A 712 -25.34 30.64 115.04
N LYS A 713 -26.48 30.17 114.52
CA LYS A 713 -27.26 30.81 113.44
C LYS A 713 -28.14 31.95 113.96
N PRO A 714 -28.28 33.07 113.21
CA PRO A 714 -29.16 34.17 113.60
C PRO A 714 -30.65 33.79 113.48
N ASN A 715 -31.47 34.36 114.36
CA ASN A 715 -32.92 34.15 114.41
C ASN A 715 -33.63 34.83 113.23
N GLU A 716 -34.31 34.04 112.41
CA GLU A 716 -34.77 34.41 111.06
C GLU A 716 -35.92 35.47 111.09
N ASP A 717 -36.79 35.40 112.10
CA ASP A 717 -37.97 36.28 112.23
C ASP A 717 -37.65 37.74 112.57
N GLU A 718 -36.50 38.02 113.19
CA GLU A 718 -36.08 39.38 113.55
C GLU A 718 -35.47 40.09 112.33
N LEU A 719 -34.65 39.37 111.55
CA LEU A 719 -34.10 39.83 110.26
C LEU A 719 -35.18 40.08 109.20
N LEU A 720 -36.24 39.26 109.17
CA LEU A 720 -37.38 39.44 108.28
C LEU A 720 -38.13 40.77 108.50
N ARG A 721 -38.09 41.35 109.71
CA ARG A 721 -38.73 42.64 109.99
C ARG A 721 -37.91 43.84 109.49
N GLU A 722 -36.58 43.80 109.63
CA GLU A 722 -35.71 44.84 109.06
C GLU A 722 -35.64 44.80 107.52
N LEU A 723 -35.71 43.60 106.91
CA LEU A 723 -35.76 43.43 105.46
C LEU A 723 -37.03 44.04 104.84
N ASN A 724 -38.21 43.80 105.44
CA ASN A 724 -39.47 44.40 104.98
C ASN A 724 -39.48 45.95 105.06
N ALA A 725 -38.69 46.55 105.96
CA ALA A 725 -38.52 48.00 106.02
C ALA A 725 -37.65 48.55 104.87
N LEU A 726 -36.67 47.78 104.40
CA LEU A 726 -35.78 48.15 103.28
C LEU A 726 -36.36 47.82 101.89
N GLU A 727 -37.21 46.80 101.78
CA GLU A 727 -37.82 46.39 100.51
C GLU A 727 -38.81 47.44 99.96
N ASN A 728 -39.42 48.24 100.84
CA ASN A 728 -40.30 49.36 100.47
C ASN A 728 -39.56 50.58 99.87
N ALA A 729 -38.23 50.55 99.74
CA ALA A 729 -37.41 51.71 99.33
C ALA A 729 -36.70 51.58 97.96
N ARG A 730 -36.98 50.56 97.13
CA ARG A 730 -36.38 50.42 95.78
C ARG A 730 -37.42 50.54 94.65
N PRO A 731 -37.20 51.41 93.64
CA PRO A 731 -38.12 51.57 92.52
C PRO A 731 -38.10 50.38 91.56
N LYS A 732 -39.29 49.84 91.24
CA LYS A 732 -39.48 48.72 90.30
C LYS A 732 -39.46 49.18 88.83
N GLN A 733 -38.28 49.27 88.20
CA GLN A 733 -38.13 49.27 86.73
C GLN A 733 -36.67 49.05 86.28
N THR A 734 -36.46 48.48 85.09
CA THR A 734 -35.18 48.18 84.38
C THR A 734 -34.46 46.84 84.66
N ARG A 735 -35.02 45.75 84.11
CA ARG A 735 -34.25 44.62 83.52
C ARG A 735 -35.08 43.82 82.52
N SER A 736 -36.38 43.65 82.79
CA SER A 736 -37.32 42.92 81.92
C SER A 736 -37.51 43.56 80.53
N GLN A 737 -37.34 44.89 80.41
CA GLN A 737 -37.46 45.61 79.14
C GLN A 737 -36.22 45.44 78.23
N GLU A 738 -35.01 45.30 78.78
CA GLU A 738 -33.81 45.05 77.97
C GLU A 738 -33.83 43.65 77.33
N LEU A 739 -34.39 42.65 78.04
CA LEU A 739 -34.61 41.30 77.51
C LEU A 739 -35.65 41.27 76.38
N LEU A 740 -36.77 41.97 76.52
CA LEU A 740 -37.78 42.10 75.44
C LEU A 740 -37.21 42.74 74.16
N THR A 741 -36.26 43.66 74.32
CA THR A 741 -35.64 44.37 73.18
C THR A 741 -34.63 43.49 72.44
N ARG A 742 -33.92 42.58 73.13
CA ARG A 742 -33.05 41.59 72.48
C ARG A 742 -33.82 40.49 71.75
N ILE A 743 -34.98 40.09 72.26
CA ILE A 743 -35.83 39.07 71.61
C ILE A 743 -36.42 39.62 70.29
N THR A 744 -36.90 40.88 70.28
CA THR A 744 -37.45 41.51 69.07
C THR A 744 -36.41 41.89 68.00
N GLN A 745 -35.11 41.88 68.31
CA GLN A 745 -34.06 42.15 67.32
C GLN A 745 -33.64 40.90 66.53
N ASN A 746 -33.78 39.70 67.08
CA ASN A 746 -33.47 38.45 66.35
C ASN A 746 -34.57 38.00 65.37
N GLU A 747 -35.80 38.53 65.48
CA GLU A 747 -36.88 38.24 64.52
C GLU A 747 -36.76 38.98 63.17
N LYS A 748 -35.75 39.84 62.99
CA LYS A 748 -35.57 40.68 61.78
C LYS A 748 -34.50 40.20 60.79
N ALA A 749 -34.02 38.95 60.90
CA ALA A 749 -32.98 38.41 60.04
C ALA A 749 -33.38 37.10 59.32
N LEU A 750 -34.27 37.19 58.33
CA LEU A 750 -34.46 36.16 57.28
C LEU A 750 -35.02 36.83 56.00
N PRO A 751 -34.42 36.63 54.81
CA PRO A 751 -34.79 37.37 53.61
C PRO A 751 -35.82 36.67 52.72
N GLY A 752 -36.68 37.48 52.10
CA GLY A 752 -36.98 37.33 50.66
C GLY A 752 -38.00 36.28 50.21
N THR A 753 -39.29 36.63 50.26
CA THR A 753 -40.27 36.17 49.25
C THR A 753 -41.12 37.34 48.80
N THR A 754 -40.90 37.84 47.58
CA THR A 754 -41.80 38.79 46.89
C THR A 754 -42.69 38.00 45.93
N PRO A 755 -44.03 38.10 46.03
CA PRO A 755 -44.95 37.46 45.10
C PRO A 755 -45.55 38.48 44.11
N THR A 756 -45.82 38.05 42.88
CA THR A 756 -46.92 38.63 42.08
C THR A 756 -47.44 37.69 41.01
N SER A 757 -48.73 37.38 41.11
CA SER A 757 -49.56 36.93 40.00
C SER A 757 -50.59 38.02 39.67
N LYS A 758 -50.85 38.23 38.37
CA LYS A 758 -52.10 38.71 37.71
C LYS A 758 -51.73 38.96 36.23
N VAL A 759 -52.40 38.40 35.20
CA VAL A 759 -53.85 38.33 34.86
C VAL A 759 -54.37 39.66 34.29
N GLU A 760 -55.28 39.56 33.30
CA GLU A 760 -55.86 40.62 32.43
C GLU A 760 -54.93 41.14 31.31
N SER A 761 -55.40 41.42 30.08
CA SER A 761 -56.66 41.04 29.40
C SER A 761 -56.56 41.32 27.88
N LEU A 762 -57.37 40.61 27.07
CA LEU A 762 -57.76 41.00 25.70
C LEU A 762 -58.37 42.44 25.66
N PRO A 763 -58.43 43.19 24.53
CA PRO A 763 -58.93 42.64 23.26
C PRO A 763 -58.57 43.32 21.89
N LYS A 764 -59.11 42.70 20.81
CA LYS A 764 -59.73 43.30 19.58
C LYS A 764 -58.88 43.78 18.37
N HIS A 765 -59.35 43.33 17.19
CA HIS A 765 -59.44 44.02 15.88
C HIS A 765 -58.13 44.46 15.17
N GLU A 766 -57.99 44.49 13.82
CA GLU A 766 -58.76 43.94 12.69
C GLU A 766 -57.93 44.07 11.39
N THR A 767 -58.09 43.16 10.42
CA THR A 767 -57.94 43.36 8.95
C THR A 767 -56.64 43.91 8.27
N VAL A 768 -56.18 43.12 7.28
CA VAL A 768 -56.03 43.49 5.83
C VAL A 768 -54.66 43.93 5.25
N LYS A 769 -54.27 43.22 4.15
CA LYS A 769 -53.33 43.56 3.05
C LYS A 769 -51.83 43.63 3.34
N ASP A 770 -50.90 43.47 2.39
CA ASP A 770 -50.91 43.00 0.98
C ASP A 770 -49.48 42.54 0.62
N GLY A 771 -49.27 41.88 -0.55
CA GLY A 771 -48.01 42.02 -1.31
C GLY A 771 -46.89 40.97 -1.18
N GLN A 772 -46.80 40.10 -2.20
CA GLN A 772 -45.54 39.57 -2.76
C GLN A 772 -44.77 40.67 -3.54
N PRO A 773 -43.60 40.41 -4.18
CA PRO A 773 -42.44 39.55 -3.86
C PRO A 773 -41.08 40.30 -4.02
N GLN A 774 -39.93 39.60 -3.88
CA GLN A 774 -38.67 39.67 -4.68
C GLN A 774 -37.56 38.91 -3.89
N THR A 775 -37.01 37.79 -4.36
CA THR A 775 -35.90 37.59 -5.33
C THR A 775 -34.57 38.24 -4.95
N GLU A 776 -33.55 37.41 -4.67
CA GLU A 776 -32.16 37.63 -5.10
C GLU A 776 -31.40 36.29 -5.21
N GLU A 777 -30.36 36.26 -6.02
CA GLU A 777 -29.71 35.06 -6.59
C GLU A 777 -28.39 34.64 -5.88
N TYR A 778 -27.76 33.58 -6.44
CA TYR A 778 -26.34 33.18 -6.34
C TYR A 778 -25.85 32.50 -5.03
N ILE A 779 -24.83 31.61 -5.05
CA ILE A 779 -24.00 31.06 -6.15
C ILE A 779 -23.77 29.55 -5.92
N GLU A 780 -23.43 28.76 -6.96
CA GLU A 780 -22.93 27.39 -6.81
C GLU A 780 -21.44 27.40 -6.44
N ASP A 781 -20.96 26.49 -5.59
CA ASP A 781 -19.55 26.09 -5.69
C ASP A 781 -19.31 24.62 -5.32
N VAL A 782 -18.42 23.98 -6.10
CA VAL A 782 -18.10 22.56 -6.05
C VAL A 782 -16.66 22.41 -5.55
N GLU A 783 -16.45 21.70 -4.44
CA GLU A 783 -15.10 21.26 -4.07
C GLU A 783 -14.91 19.74 -4.04
N VAL A 784 -13.79 19.33 -4.63
CA VAL A 784 -13.41 17.95 -4.92
C VAL A 784 -12.52 17.42 -3.81
N ILE A 785 -12.99 16.41 -3.08
CA ILE A 785 -12.19 15.74 -2.05
C ILE A 785 -11.10 14.87 -2.70
N ARG A 786 -9.86 15.37 -2.71
CA ARG A 786 -8.67 14.58 -3.00
C ARG A 786 -8.32 13.66 -1.83
N VAL A 787 -8.33 12.36 -2.05
CA VAL A 787 -7.86 11.36 -1.07
C VAL A 787 -6.34 11.20 -1.19
N ASN A 788 -5.61 11.57 -0.14
CA ASN A 788 -4.20 11.22 0.01
C ASN A 788 -4.06 9.72 0.31
N LYS A 789 -3.30 8.99 -0.51
CA LYS A 789 -2.77 7.66 -0.18
C LYS A 789 -1.24 7.69 -0.24
N SER A 790 -0.63 7.72 0.93
CA SER A 790 0.82 7.54 1.12
C SER A 790 1.06 6.13 1.63
N ALA A 791 1.54 5.23 0.78
CA ALA A 791 2.04 3.92 1.16
C ALA A 791 3.37 3.67 0.45
N GLN A 792 4.44 3.53 1.21
CA GLN A 792 5.79 3.34 0.68
C GLN A 792 5.99 1.89 0.25
N PHE A 793 6.59 1.69 -0.92
CA PHE A 793 7.16 0.40 -1.33
C PHE A 793 8.54 0.23 -0.68
N PRO A 794 8.89 -0.96 -0.16
CA PRO A 794 10.28 -1.37 -0.04
C PRO A 794 10.81 -1.81 -1.41
N GLN A 795 12.05 -1.43 -1.74
CA GLN A 795 12.78 -1.99 -2.89
C GLN A 795 13.34 -3.38 -2.55
N PRO A 796 13.62 -4.23 -3.56
CA PRO A 796 14.26 -5.52 -3.35
C PRO A 796 15.77 -5.39 -3.15
N ASP A 797 16.34 -6.26 -2.32
CA ASP A 797 17.78 -6.52 -2.27
C ASP A 797 18.13 -7.62 -3.29
N ASP A 798 19.14 -7.36 -4.12
CA ASP A 798 19.85 -8.39 -4.89
C ASP A 798 20.95 -9.02 -4.02
N ASP A 799 21.08 -10.35 -4.00
CA ASP A 799 22.38 -11.05 -4.14
C ASP A 799 22.27 -12.60 -4.08
N GLU A 800 22.69 -13.22 -5.18
CA GLU A 800 23.44 -14.50 -5.31
C GLU A 800 22.80 -15.90 -5.01
N PRO A 801 23.36 -17.00 -5.60
CA PRO A 801 22.55 -18.10 -6.13
C PRO A 801 22.86 -19.53 -5.62
N ASP A 802 22.34 -20.53 -6.34
CA ASP A 802 22.67 -21.97 -6.34
C ASP A 802 22.27 -22.85 -5.12
N LYS A 803 21.17 -23.60 -5.28
CA LYS A 803 21.22 -25.07 -5.52
C LYS A 803 19.83 -25.72 -5.73
N PRO A 804 19.73 -26.79 -6.56
CA PRO A 804 18.49 -27.54 -6.77
C PRO A 804 18.37 -28.76 -5.86
N PHE A 805 17.15 -29.11 -5.40
CA PHE A 805 16.85 -30.44 -4.88
C PHE A 805 15.39 -30.89 -5.14
N LYS A 806 15.31 -31.95 -5.95
CA LYS A 806 14.30 -33.04 -6.02
C LYS A 806 12.81 -32.73 -5.81
#